data_AF-A0A524DV46-F1
#
_entry.id   AF-A0A524DV46-F1
#
_cell.length_a   1.000
_cell.length_b   1.000
_cell.length_c   1.000
_cell.angle_alpha   90.00
_cell.angle_beta   90.00
_cell.angle_gamma   90.00
#
_symmetry.space_group_name_H-M   'P 1'
#
loop_
_entity.id
_entity.type
_entity.pdbx_description
1 polymer ?
#
loop_
_entity_poly.entity_id
_entity_poly.type
_entity_poly.pdbx_seq_one_letter_code
_entity_poly.pdbx_strand_id
1 'polypeptide(L)'
;MEDISNISQIALEILNLARDITKKRPLNIDSLYQEAKKKLNYLYSDQEINNTIYELLLKKLIIPDKKIVKTQVLANKKRDSIYKYILNHPGTHLREIRDKLNLHPHITNLHLKVLENFEYIYQKKHLKYRVFFPFDFNREYEDVLLSLKNDAAEKLFYTIREKGEMSLDQLKAHFESEISPKMVDYHLDPLKACGLVSSQQRDGQELLTPSEEIFEKIEKYLEETVPITGKLLVKRAYDYIGGDVRFKVVVENKSQEPLRDISVGLDVKEQFTTQNARQTVRLLDPQESRGVDFTLTPLACGKSNIQGVVTYQDSYAHSYSSEIKPVLVQIKCPLVQPRILKLLEVLKMKERFQVSRAAIPYFGLAQNNAFRIARDQIASLDMSEIEAGAEDSTALFSGEAKVTGQPLLVDLHVDSKIGIDVYMGDVKQATGFLAYIKNLISVALNYSLQISTSVEKIKNLIFNGFEFSSRLSELFDFCDQQGSLDDILLLLKELTIKSQSYFQDIKLTDALNARYKELELLQGKELYDRTFLNLQYDVQTWMESIIVFAETNAKIYYESAIDQYTRDEIGMGIFKLKDELNRMAKTYSKRILFTLMLIHKTSGLSLYTHHFSEQEVDSDLISGFLTAIQSFGVEVSKEETRMKRLSYEHFEIELHDGALTVAALTTSGIPNRVTSIALQKFVLRFEAFFKEQIETFTGNVSQFHSAAEMIEELFL
;
A
#
# COMPACT_ATOMS: atom_id res chain seq x y z
N MET A 1 2.91 31.60 -3.76
CA MET A 1 2.59 30.15 -3.75
C MET A 1 1.38 29.89 -2.84
N GLU A 2 0.16 29.82 -3.37
CA GLU A 2 -0.98 29.31 -2.59
C GLU A 2 -0.72 27.85 -2.25
N ASP A 3 -0.72 27.58 -0.95
CA ASP A 3 -0.22 26.36 -0.35
C ASP A 3 -1.14 25.19 -0.67
N ILE A 4 -0.59 24.14 -1.29
CA ILE A 4 -1.29 22.85 -1.50
C ILE A 4 -1.70 22.23 -0.15
N SER A 5 -1.18 22.76 0.96
CA SER A 5 -1.53 22.41 2.33
C SER A 5 -2.98 22.71 2.73
N ASN A 6 -3.72 23.54 1.97
CA ASN A 6 -5.08 23.98 2.32
C ASN A 6 -6.16 23.51 1.30
N ILE A 7 -5.96 22.33 0.70
CA ILE A 7 -6.92 21.70 -0.21
C ILE A 7 -7.92 20.87 0.59
N SER A 8 -9.22 21.04 0.33
CA SER A 8 -10.27 20.25 0.98
C SER A 8 -10.15 18.75 0.68
N GLN A 9 -10.66 17.90 1.57
CA GLN A 9 -10.59 16.45 1.41
C GLN A 9 -11.21 15.97 0.08
N ILE A 10 -12.37 16.51 -0.29
CA ILE A 10 -13.04 16.23 -1.58
C ILE A 10 -12.17 16.59 -2.79
N ALA A 11 -11.46 17.73 -2.73
CA ALA A 11 -10.57 18.16 -3.80
C ALA A 11 -9.33 17.25 -3.93
N LEU A 12 -8.79 16.75 -2.82
CA LEU A 12 -7.68 15.79 -2.83
C LEU A 12 -8.09 14.45 -3.47
N GLU A 13 -9.28 13.95 -3.14
CA GLU A 13 -9.83 12.71 -3.69
C GLU A 13 -10.09 12.81 -5.19
N ILE A 14 -10.69 13.92 -5.64
CA ILE A 14 -10.91 14.18 -7.08
C ILE A 14 -9.58 14.35 -7.82
N LEU A 15 -8.57 14.99 -7.22
CA LEU A 15 -7.23 15.08 -7.80
C LEU A 15 -6.57 13.70 -7.96
N ASN A 16 -6.75 12.79 -7.00
CA ASN A 16 -6.24 11.43 -7.10
C ASN A 16 -6.94 10.64 -8.23
N LEU A 17 -8.26 10.77 -8.37
CA LEU A 17 -8.99 10.19 -9.50
C LEU A 17 -8.49 10.74 -10.85
N ALA A 18 -8.26 12.04 -10.95
CA ALA A 18 -7.69 12.66 -12.14
C ALA A 18 -6.27 12.13 -12.45
N ARG A 19 -5.44 11.88 -11.43
CA ARG A 19 -4.11 11.24 -11.60
C ARG A 19 -4.20 9.84 -12.17
N ASP A 20 -5.18 9.06 -11.74
CA ASP A 20 -5.36 7.69 -12.23
C ASP A 20 -5.89 7.65 -13.68
N ILE A 21 -6.79 8.56 -14.04
CA ILE A 21 -7.28 8.69 -15.42
C ILE A 21 -6.12 9.09 -16.36
N THR A 22 -5.32 10.08 -15.95
CA THR A 22 -4.23 10.63 -16.76
C THR A 22 -3.10 9.64 -17.05
N LYS A 23 -2.95 8.57 -16.25
CA LYS A 23 -2.03 7.46 -16.56
C LYS A 23 -2.39 6.74 -17.86
N LYS A 24 -3.68 6.62 -18.18
CA LYS A 24 -4.18 5.83 -19.31
C LYS A 24 -4.56 6.69 -20.51
N ARG A 25 -5.19 7.84 -20.29
CA ARG A 25 -5.75 8.70 -21.35
C ARG A 25 -5.70 10.18 -20.97
N PRO A 26 -5.79 11.13 -21.93
CA PRO A 26 -5.97 12.54 -21.61
C PRO A 26 -7.18 12.77 -20.70
N LEU A 27 -7.09 13.76 -19.82
CA LEU A 27 -8.15 14.04 -18.86
C LEU A 27 -9.40 14.60 -19.56
N ASN A 28 -10.50 13.87 -19.52
CA ASN A 28 -11.81 14.31 -19.97
C ASN A 28 -12.68 14.61 -18.74
N ILE A 29 -13.27 15.81 -18.69
CA ILE A 29 -13.97 16.31 -17.49
C ILE A 29 -15.27 15.55 -17.24
N ASP A 30 -16.03 15.23 -18.29
CA ASP A 30 -17.25 14.43 -18.15
C ASP A 30 -16.93 13.04 -17.56
N SER A 31 -15.88 12.41 -18.06
CA SER A 31 -15.39 11.12 -17.55
C SER A 31 -14.91 11.22 -16.11
N LEU A 32 -14.23 12.31 -15.74
CA LEU A 32 -13.80 12.56 -14.37
C LEU A 32 -15.00 12.74 -13.44
N TYR A 33 -16.00 13.51 -13.87
CA TYR A 33 -17.24 13.72 -13.12
C TYR A 33 -18.02 12.42 -12.92
N GLN A 34 -18.19 11.61 -13.97
CA GLN A 34 -18.89 10.32 -13.86
C GLN A 34 -18.15 9.33 -12.94
N GLU A 35 -16.81 9.29 -13.03
CA GLU A 35 -16.00 8.41 -12.16
C GLU A 35 -16.01 8.90 -10.70
N ALA A 36 -15.94 10.21 -10.48
CA ALA A 36 -16.05 10.82 -9.16
C ALA A 36 -17.44 10.57 -8.56
N LYS A 37 -18.51 10.76 -9.32
CA LYS A 37 -19.88 10.44 -8.90
C LYS A 37 -20.02 8.96 -8.53
N LYS A 38 -19.51 8.05 -9.36
CA LYS A 38 -19.54 6.61 -9.07
C LYS A 38 -18.82 6.25 -7.77
N LYS A 39 -17.70 6.91 -7.49
CA LYS A 39 -16.81 6.55 -6.37
C LYS A 39 -16.99 7.39 -5.11
N LEU A 40 -17.62 8.55 -5.17
CA LEU A 40 -17.66 9.51 -4.05
C LEU A 40 -19.09 9.94 -3.66
N ASN A 41 -20.13 9.51 -4.39
CA ASN A 41 -21.54 9.81 -4.10
C ASN A 41 -22.00 9.31 -2.71
N TYR A 42 -21.33 8.32 -2.12
CA TYR A 42 -21.65 7.88 -0.75
C TYR A 42 -21.16 8.87 0.34
N LEU A 43 -20.29 9.84 -0.02
CA LEU A 43 -19.71 10.83 0.92
C LEU A 43 -20.10 12.27 0.58
N TYR A 44 -20.26 12.60 -0.70
CA TYR A 44 -20.46 13.97 -1.18
C TYR A 44 -21.58 14.04 -2.21
N SER A 45 -22.33 15.14 -2.21
CA SER A 45 -23.40 15.38 -3.17
C SER A 45 -22.87 15.63 -4.58
N ASP A 46 -23.71 15.38 -5.59
CA ASP A 46 -23.40 15.67 -6.99
C ASP A 46 -23.00 17.14 -7.21
N GLN A 47 -23.59 18.07 -6.46
CA GLN A 47 -23.31 19.49 -6.53
C GLN A 47 -21.95 19.84 -5.93
N GLU A 48 -21.57 19.24 -4.80
CA GLU A 48 -20.24 19.41 -4.19
C GLU A 48 -19.13 18.86 -5.09
N ILE A 49 -19.33 17.67 -5.66
CA ILE A 49 -18.37 17.06 -6.61
C ILE A 49 -18.19 17.95 -7.83
N ASN A 50 -19.30 18.42 -8.42
CA ASN A 50 -19.29 19.29 -9.59
C ASN A 50 -18.59 20.62 -9.29
N ASN A 51 -18.97 21.31 -8.22
CA ASN A 51 -18.36 22.57 -7.79
C ASN A 51 -16.86 22.41 -7.54
N THR A 52 -16.45 21.32 -6.88
CA THR A 52 -15.03 21.05 -6.62
C THR A 52 -14.26 20.81 -7.92
N ILE A 53 -14.80 20.08 -8.89
CA ILE A 53 -14.17 19.91 -10.21
C ILE A 53 -13.99 21.27 -10.90
N TYR A 54 -15.01 22.14 -10.85
CA TYR A 54 -14.90 23.50 -11.37
C TYR A 54 -13.84 24.33 -10.64
N GLU A 55 -13.76 24.26 -9.32
CA GLU A 55 -12.70 24.92 -8.54
C GLU A 55 -11.30 24.45 -8.94
N LEU A 56 -11.11 23.13 -9.09
CA LEU A 56 -9.84 22.56 -9.54
C LEU A 56 -9.45 23.01 -10.95
N LEU A 57 -10.43 23.19 -11.85
CA LEU A 57 -10.23 23.74 -13.19
C LEU A 57 -9.85 25.23 -13.13
N LEU A 58 -10.57 26.03 -12.33
CA LEU A 58 -10.31 27.46 -12.15
C LEU A 58 -8.91 27.71 -11.59
N LYS A 59 -8.47 26.92 -10.61
CA LYS A 59 -7.12 26.97 -10.02
C LYS A 59 -6.03 26.31 -10.89
N LYS A 60 -6.40 25.83 -12.09
CA LYS A 60 -5.56 25.04 -13.02
C LYS A 60 -4.80 23.90 -12.33
N LEU A 61 -5.41 23.27 -11.33
CA LEU A 61 -4.87 22.07 -10.69
C LEU A 61 -5.04 20.86 -11.62
N ILE A 62 -6.09 20.89 -12.42
CA ILE A 62 -6.37 19.98 -13.54
C ILE A 62 -6.62 20.78 -14.81
N ILE A 63 -6.29 20.21 -15.97
CA ILE A 63 -6.50 20.84 -17.28
C ILE A 63 -7.07 19.79 -18.24
N PRO A 64 -8.18 20.08 -18.95
CA PRO A 64 -8.74 19.18 -19.95
C PRO A 64 -7.72 18.81 -21.03
N ASP A 65 -7.84 17.59 -21.55
CA ASP A 65 -7.02 17.02 -22.62
C ASP A 65 -5.52 16.92 -22.31
N LYS A 66 -5.12 17.10 -21.04
CA LYS A 66 -3.74 16.87 -20.58
C LYS A 66 -3.64 15.50 -19.91
N LYS A 67 -2.47 14.86 -20.06
CA LYS A 67 -2.09 13.60 -19.39
C LYS A 67 -1.33 13.84 -18.08
N ILE A 68 -1.54 14.98 -17.44
CA ILE A 68 -0.83 15.36 -16.21
C ILE A 68 -1.68 16.33 -15.40
N VAL A 69 -1.54 16.29 -14.08
CA VAL A 69 -2.13 17.26 -13.13
C VAL A 69 -1.04 18.09 -12.46
N LYS A 70 -1.39 19.22 -11.82
CA LYS A 70 -0.40 20.20 -11.30
C LYS A 70 0.62 19.57 -10.34
N THR A 71 0.19 18.67 -9.45
CA THR A 71 1.05 17.98 -8.47
C THR A 71 2.13 17.08 -9.10
N GLN A 72 2.01 16.74 -10.39
CA GLN A 72 2.99 15.93 -11.12
C GLN A 72 3.91 16.76 -12.01
N VAL A 73 3.66 18.06 -12.16
CA VAL A 73 4.41 18.92 -13.09
C VAL A 73 5.89 18.97 -12.72
N LEU A 74 6.23 19.28 -11.48
CA LEU A 74 7.62 19.38 -11.02
C LEU A 74 8.29 18.02 -10.70
N ALA A 75 7.56 16.90 -10.75
CA ALA A 75 8.17 15.57 -10.58
C ALA A 75 9.17 15.21 -11.72
N ASN A 76 9.09 15.91 -12.86
CA ASN A 76 10.05 15.75 -13.94
C ASN A 76 11.28 16.64 -13.71
N LYS A 77 12.46 16.01 -13.53
CA LYS A 77 13.73 16.70 -13.24
C LYS A 77 14.09 17.83 -14.21
N LYS A 78 13.78 17.69 -15.51
CA LYS A 78 14.06 18.73 -16.51
C LYS A 78 13.11 19.92 -16.34
N ARG A 79 11.82 19.69 -16.08
CA ARG A 79 10.86 20.77 -15.80
C ARG A 79 11.20 21.49 -14.49
N ASP A 80 11.55 20.75 -13.45
CA ASP A 80 11.98 21.33 -12.17
C ASP A 80 13.23 22.21 -12.32
N SER A 81 14.22 21.74 -13.08
CA SER A 81 15.44 22.52 -13.35
C SER A 81 15.16 23.79 -14.16
N ILE A 82 14.28 23.71 -15.17
CA ILE A 82 13.84 24.89 -15.94
C ILE A 82 13.12 25.89 -15.02
N TYR A 83 12.20 25.40 -14.18
CA TYR A 83 11.44 26.26 -13.27
C TYR A 83 12.34 26.97 -12.24
N LYS A 84 13.23 26.22 -11.57
CA LYS A 84 14.21 26.79 -10.63
C LYS A 84 15.15 27.79 -11.28
N TYR A 85 15.56 27.54 -12.51
CA TYR A 85 16.38 28.49 -13.25
C TYR A 85 15.63 29.80 -13.53
N ILE A 86 14.35 29.73 -13.90
CA ILE A 86 13.51 30.93 -14.12
C ILE A 86 13.22 31.67 -12.79
N LEU A 87 13.05 30.96 -11.68
CA LEU A 87 12.93 31.57 -10.34
C LEU A 87 14.17 32.39 -9.97
N ASN A 88 15.36 31.84 -10.22
CA ASN A 88 16.62 32.50 -9.88
C ASN A 88 17.04 33.56 -10.92
N HIS A 89 16.52 33.47 -12.14
CA HIS A 89 16.83 34.39 -13.23
C HIS A 89 15.55 34.82 -13.98
N PRO A 90 14.64 35.61 -13.34
CA PRO A 90 13.45 36.13 -14.00
C PRO A 90 13.80 36.88 -15.29
N GLY A 91 12.88 36.88 -16.26
CA GLY A 91 13.10 37.50 -17.56
C GLY A 91 14.17 36.82 -18.42
N THR A 92 14.50 35.55 -18.17
CA THR A 92 15.46 34.79 -19.01
C THR A 92 14.82 34.39 -20.34
N HIS A 93 15.63 34.34 -21.40
CA HIS A 93 15.16 33.97 -22.73
C HIS A 93 15.36 32.47 -23.02
N LEU A 94 14.60 31.94 -23.98
CA LEU A 94 14.62 30.50 -24.32
C LEU A 94 16.04 29.94 -24.57
N ARG A 95 16.91 30.73 -25.21
CA ARG A 95 18.27 30.32 -25.54
C ARG A 95 19.16 30.24 -24.30
N GLU A 96 19.09 31.19 -23.37
CA GLU A 96 19.79 31.09 -22.08
C GLU A 96 19.40 29.82 -21.32
N ILE A 97 18.10 29.53 -21.21
CA ILE A 97 17.60 28.33 -20.52
C ILE A 97 18.20 27.07 -21.17
N ARG A 98 18.17 27.03 -22.51
CA ARG A 98 18.67 25.90 -23.29
C ARG A 98 20.16 25.69 -23.11
N ASP A 99 20.94 26.77 -23.25
CA ASP A 99 22.39 26.74 -23.26
C ASP A 99 22.91 26.46 -21.84
N LYS A 100 22.28 27.02 -20.81
CA LYS A 100 22.66 26.79 -19.40
C LYS A 100 22.29 25.40 -18.88
N LEU A 101 21.13 24.87 -19.27
CA LEU A 101 20.66 23.55 -18.81
C LEU A 101 21.02 22.41 -19.77
N ASN A 102 21.73 22.71 -20.86
CA ASN A 102 22.12 21.77 -21.91
C ASN A 102 20.93 20.93 -22.43
N LEU A 103 19.85 21.60 -22.84
CA LEU A 103 18.60 20.97 -23.28
C LEU A 103 18.38 21.09 -24.80
N HIS A 104 17.64 20.15 -25.39
CA HIS A 104 17.27 20.23 -26.80
C HIS A 104 16.10 21.22 -27.02
N PRO A 105 16.10 22.08 -28.06
CA PRO A 105 15.09 23.14 -28.26
C PRO A 105 13.62 22.66 -28.20
N HIS A 106 13.33 21.53 -28.82
CA HIS A 106 11.99 20.96 -28.85
C HIS A 106 11.53 20.53 -27.44
N ILE A 107 12.43 19.95 -26.65
CA ILE A 107 12.16 19.46 -25.30
C ILE A 107 11.97 20.65 -24.34
N THR A 108 12.79 21.69 -24.46
CA THR A 108 12.67 22.92 -23.66
C THR A 108 11.32 23.59 -23.90
N ASN A 109 10.91 23.75 -25.16
CA ASN A 109 9.61 24.34 -25.50
C ASN A 109 8.43 23.52 -24.97
N LEU A 110 8.49 22.19 -25.08
CA LEU A 110 7.44 21.32 -24.53
C LEU A 110 7.31 21.51 -23.02
N HIS A 111 8.43 21.57 -22.30
CA HIS A 111 8.45 21.76 -20.85
C HIS A 111 7.97 23.15 -20.43
N LEU A 112 8.41 24.22 -21.10
CA LEU A 112 7.95 25.58 -20.85
C LEU A 112 6.45 25.72 -21.06
N LYS A 113 5.91 25.12 -22.13
CA LYS A 113 4.47 25.12 -22.39
C LYS A 113 3.67 24.42 -21.30
N VAL A 114 4.21 23.33 -20.73
CA VAL A 114 3.56 22.67 -19.58
C VAL A 114 3.62 23.56 -18.34
N LEU A 115 4.76 24.17 -18.02
CA LEU A 115 4.90 25.08 -16.88
C LEU A 115 3.97 26.29 -16.99
N GLU A 116 3.82 26.84 -18.20
CA GLU A 116 2.90 27.94 -18.51
C GLU A 116 1.43 27.52 -18.36
N ASN A 117 1.03 26.36 -18.90
CA ASN A 117 -0.34 25.86 -18.78
C ASN A 117 -0.79 25.73 -17.32
N PHE A 118 0.12 25.32 -16.42
CA PHE A 118 -0.13 25.11 -15.00
C PHE A 118 0.22 26.31 -14.11
N GLU A 119 0.52 27.48 -14.70
CA GLU A 119 0.80 28.73 -13.97
C GLU A 119 1.99 28.64 -13.01
N TYR A 120 3.04 27.91 -13.40
CA TYR A 120 4.34 28.04 -12.73
C TYR A 120 5.13 29.23 -13.26
N ILE A 121 4.94 29.56 -14.54
CA ILE A 121 5.61 30.66 -15.23
C ILE A 121 4.61 31.35 -16.17
N TYR A 122 4.91 32.57 -16.59
CA TYR A 122 4.33 33.17 -17.79
C TYR A 122 5.42 33.62 -18.75
N GLN A 123 5.05 33.86 -20.01
CA GLN A 123 5.94 34.42 -21.01
C GLN A 123 5.52 35.84 -21.41
N LYS A 124 6.50 36.68 -21.71
CA LYS A 124 6.32 38.01 -22.29
C LYS A 124 7.16 38.13 -23.55
N LYS A 125 6.64 38.84 -24.55
CA LYS A 125 7.43 39.21 -25.72
C LYS A 125 8.29 40.41 -25.36
N HIS A 126 9.60 40.29 -25.52
CA HIS A 126 10.54 41.39 -25.34
C HIS A 126 11.46 41.46 -26.57
N LEU A 127 11.37 42.58 -27.29
CA LEU A 127 11.99 42.74 -28.62
C LEU A 127 11.58 41.59 -29.58
N LYS A 128 12.57 40.89 -30.14
CA LYS A 128 12.37 39.72 -31.01
C LYS A 128 12.35 38.38 -30.26
N TYR A 129 12.48 38.41 -28.93
CA TYR A 129 12.60 37.21 -28.11
C TYR A 129 11.37 37.01 -27.20
N ARG A 130 11.27 35.78 -26.69
CA ARG A 130 10.33 35.41 -25.63
C ARG A 130 11.14 35.23 -24.35
N VAL A 131 10.72 35.95 -23.31
CA VAL A 131 11.30 35.90 -21.98
C VAL A 131 10.29 35.29 -21.01
N PHE A 132 10.80 34.62 -19.97
CA PHE A 132 10.00 33.87 -19.02
C PHE A 132 10.20 34.40 -17.60
N PHE A 133 9.11 34.49 -16.86
CA PHE A 133 9.07 34.94 -15.47
C PHE A 133 8.31 33.94 -14.60
N PRO A 134 8.60 33.88 -13.29
CA PRO A 134 7.73 33.21 -12.33
C PRO A 134 6.29 33.74 -12.42
N PHE A 135 5.30 32.88 -12.21
CA PHE A 135 3.91 33.29 -12.39
C PHE A 135 3.48 34.44 -11.46
N ASP A 136 3.99 34.43 -10.24
CA ASP A 136 3.78 35.39 -9.16
C ASP A 136 4.79 36.55 -9.16
N PHE A 137 5.56 36.73 -10.25
CA PHE A 137 6.46 37.87 -10.39
C PHE A 137 5.69 39.20 -10.49
N ASN A 138 6.11 40.21 -9.75
CA ASN A 138 5.50 41.53 -9.76
C ASN A 138 5.74 42.19 -11.11
N ARG A 139 4.65 42.43 -11.84
CA ARG A 139 4.70 42.91 -13.22
C ARG A 139 5.28 44.31 -13.36
N GLU A 140 5.20 45.11 -12.31
CA GLU A 140 5.75 46.47 -12.26
C GLU A 140 7.28 46.50 -12.42
N TYR A 141 7.97 45.40 -12.05
CA TYR A 141 9.42 45.32 -12.08
C TYR A 141 9.98 44.61 -13.32
N GLU A 142 9.13 44.11 -14.21
CA GLU A 142 9.56 43.37 -15.40
C GLU A 142 10.45 44.21 -16.32
N ASP A 143 10.01 45.41 -16.66
CA ASP A 143 10.69 46.26 -17.64
C ASP A 143 11.99 46.84 -17.08
N VAL A 144 12.03 47.07 -15.77
CA VAL A 144 13.25 47.47 -15.06
C VAL A 144 14.28 46.34 -15.10
N LEU A 145 13.88 45.12 -14.73
CA LEU A 145 14.77 43.96 -14.72
C LEU A 145 15.28 43.60 -16.12
N LEU A 146 14.43 43.71 -17.14
CA LEU A 146 14.83 43.47 -18.53
C LEU A 146 15.78 44.55 -19.06
N SER A 147 15.65 45.80 -18.62
CA SER A 147 16.55 46.88 -19.02
C SER A 147 17.95 46.69 -18.45
N LEU A 148 18.06 46.25 -17.19
CA LEU A 148 19.33 45.97 -16.52
C LEU A 148 20.02 44.68 -16.99
N LYS A 149 19.34 43.80 -17.73
CA LYS A 149 19.98 42.62 -18.34
C LYS A 149 20.88 42.95 -19.53
N ASN A 150 20.81 44.15 -20.06
CA ASN A 150 21.67 44.58 -21.14
C ASN A 150 22.95 45.18 -20.56
N ASP A 151 24.10 44.52 -20.77
CA ASP A 151 25.40 44.94 -20.23
C ASP A 151 25.72 46.43 -20.46
N ALA A 152 25.32 46.99 -21.62
CA ALA A 152 25.55 48.40 -21.91
C ALA A 152 24.61 49.29 -21.09
N ALA A 153 23.32 48.98 -21.01
CA ALA A 153 22.38 49.76 -20.19
C ALA A 153 22.68 49.65 -18.69
N GLU A 154 23.07 48.46 -18.22
CA GLU A 154 23.50 48.21 -16.85
C GLU A 154 24.70 49.10 -16.48
N LYS A 155 25.75 49.11 -17.31
CA LYS A 155 26.91 49.97 -17.12
C LYS A 155 26.52 51.45 -17.08
N LEU A 156 25.69 51.91 -18.02
CA LEU A 156 25.23 53.30 -18.06
C LEU A 156 24.52 53.68 -16.75
N PHE A 157 23.62 52.81 -16.27
CA PHE A 157 22.91 53.02 -15.01
C PHE A 157 23.86 53.11 -13.81
N TYR A 158 24.76 52.14 -13.62
CA TYR A 158 25.69 52.16 -12.49
C TYR A 158 26.66 53.34 -12.53
N THR A 159 27.11 53.78 -13.72
CA THR A 159 27.93 55.00 -13.83
C THR A 159 27.16 56.26 -13.43
N ILE A 160 25.89 56.39 -13.84
CA ILE A 160 25.03 57.51 -13.40
C ILE A 160 24.82 57.44 -11.89
N ARG A 161 24.63 56.22 -11.36
CA ARG A 161 24.45 55.95 -9.92
C ARG A 161 25.64 56.39 -9.07
N GLU A 162 26.84 55.97 -9.46
CA GLU A 162 28.09 56.31 -8.74
C GLU A 162 28.37 57.82 -8.72
N LYS A 163 27.97 58.53 -9.79
CA LYS A 163 28.17 59.97 -9.90
C LYS A 163 27.03 60.79 -9.29
N GLY A 164 25.87 60.18 -9.03
CA GLY A 164 24.66 60.81 -8.48
C GLY A 164 23.91 61.71 -9.48
N GLU A 165 24.61 62.52 -10.27
CA GLU A 165 24.06 63.34 -11.36
C GLU A 165 25.11 63.52 -12.46
N MET A 166 24.73 63.37 -13.72
CA MET A 166 25.65 63.54 -14.85
C MET A 166 24.93 64.04 -16.10
N SER A 167 25.57 64.90 -16.91
CA SER A 167 24.99 65.32 -18.19
C SER A 167 25.12 64.25 -19.27
N LEU A 168 24.20 64.26 -20.25
CA LEU A 168 24.24 63.32 -21.39
C LEU A 168 25.57 63.40 -22.16
N ASP A 169 26.14 64.60 -22.31
CA ASP A 169 27.43 64.79 -22.99
C ASP A 169 28.59 64.21 -22.19
N GLN A 170 28.57 64.34 -20.86
CA GLN A 170 29.55 63.71 -19.97
C GLN A 170 29.45 62.18 -20.02
N LEU A 171 28.23 61.63 -20.05
CA LEU A 171 28.01 60.19 -20.20
C LEU A 171 28.54 59.68 -21.55
N LYS A 172 28.25 60.39 -22.64
CA LYS A 172 28.74 60.05 -23.99
C LYS A 172 30.26 60.09 -24.08
N ALA A 173 30.88 61.12 -23.51
CA ALA A 173 32.34 61.23 -23.46
C ALA A 173 32.98 60.12 -22.61
N HIS A 174 32.35 59.74 -21.49
CA HIS A 174 32.84 58.65 -20.63
C HIS A 174 32.90 57.31 -21.37
N PHE A 175 31.90 57.02 -22.21
CA PHE A 175 31.80 55.76 -22.94
C PHE A 175 32.29 55.84 -24.40
N GLU A 176 32.88 56.95 -24.85
CA GLU A 176 33.24 57.17 -26.27
C GLU A 176 34.17 56.09 -26.85
N SER A 177 34.99 55.45 -26.01
CA SER A 177 35.90 54.36 -26.38
C SER A 177 35.24 52.97 -26.41
N GLU A 178 34.07 52.80 -25.81
CA GLU A 178 33.37 51.50 -25.67
C GLU A 178 32.03 51.46 -26.42
N ILE A 179 31.28 52.57 -26.44
CA ILE A 179 29.91 52.67 -26.93
C ILE A 179 29.78 53.96 -27.74
N SER A 180 29.39 53.84 -29.02
CA SER A 180 29.16 55.03 -29.85
C SER A 180 28.06 55.93 -29.24
N PRO A 181 28.12 57.27 -29.43
CA PRO A 181 27.14 58.20 -28.86
C PRO A 181 25.67 57.85 -29.17
N LYS A 182 25.38 57.36 -30.38
CA LYS A 182 24.03 56.90 -30.77
C LYS A 182 23.57 55.65 -30.02
N MET A 183 24.51 54.76 -29.67
CA MET A 183 24.21 53.55 -28.90
C MET A 183 24.02 53.88 -27.41
N VAL A 184 24.68 54.92 -26.90
CA VAL A 184 24.40 55.44 -25.54
C VAL A 184 22.95 55.90 -25.44
N ASP A 185 22.47 56.72 -26.39
CA ASP A 185 21.07 57.15 -26.44
C ASP A 185 20.12 55.93 -26.50
N TYR A 186 20.40 54.98 -27.39
CA TYR A 186 19.61 53.75 -27.56
C TYR A 186 19.50 52.89 -26.28
N HIS A 187 20.57 52.80 -25.49
CA HIS A 187 20.58 52.03 -24.25
C HIS A 187 20.06 52.82 -23.05
N LEU A 188 20.02 54.15 -23.14
CA LEU A 188 19.50 55.03 -22.10
C LEU A 188 17.97 55.15 -22.16
N ASP A 189 17.37 55.11 -23.35
CA ASP A 189 15.92 55.22 -23.53
C ASP A 189 15.11 54.19 -22.71
N PRO A 190 15.46 52.89 -22.66
CA PRO A 190 14.76 51.92 -21.80
C PRO A 190 14.87 52.23 -20.31
N LEU A 191 16.01 52.74 -19.85
CA LEU A 191 16.24 53.13 -18.45
C LEU A 191 15.38 54.34 -18.06
N LYS A 192 15.20 55.30 -18.98
CA LYS A 192 14.27 56.42 -18.81
C LYS A 192 12.82 55.96 -18.80
N ALA A 193 12.45 55.09 -19.74
CA ALA A 193 11.08 54.61 -19.89
C ALA A 193 10.58 53.82 -18.67
N CYS A 194 11.46 53.08 -17.99
CA CYS A 194 11.13 52.34 -16.77
C CYS A 194 11.34 53.15 -15.47
N GLY A 195 11.74 54.42 -15.58
CA GLY A 195 11.91 55.32 -14.43
C GLY A 195 13.21 55.13 -13.63
N LEU A 196 14.08 54.18 -14.00
CA LEU A 196 15.38 54.00 -13.34
C LEU A 196 16.30 55.22 -13.49
N VAL A 197 16.18 55.94 -14.60
CA VAL A 197 16.92 57.17 -14.86
C VAL A 197 15.93 58.28 -15.19
N SER A 198 16.00 59.39 -14.47
CA SER A 198 15.25 60.60 -14.76
C SER A 198 16.11 61.56 -15.56
N SER A 199 15.51 62.29 -16.51
CA SER A 199 16.17 63.33 -17.29
C SER A 199 15.52 64.69 -17.08
N GLN A 200 16.31 65.73 -16.78
CA GLN A 200 15.84 67.10 -16.62
C GLN A 200 16.70 68.07 -17.44
N GLN A 201 16.07 69.11 -18.01
CA GLN A 201 16.79 70.16 -18.74
C GLN A 201 17.21 71.27 -17.78
N ARG A 202 18.52 71.53 -17.71
CA ARG A 202 19.09 72.61 -16.88
C ARG A 202 20.19 73.30 -17.67
N ASP A 203 20.10 74.63 -17.78
CA ASP A 203 21.07 75.46 -18.50
C ASP A 203 21.37 74.99 -19.94
N GLY A 204 20.36 74.45 -20.64
CA GLY A 204 20.47 73.95 -22.01
C GLY A 204 21.10 72.56 -22.17
N GLN A 205 21.42 71.88 -21.07
CA GLN A 205 21.93 70.50 -21.05
C GLN A 205 20.95 69.52 -20.40
N GLU A 206 20.91 68.30 -20.91
CA GLU A 206 20.14 67.21 -20.32
C GLU A 206 20.93 66.55 -19.18
N LEU A 207 20.46 66.72 -17.95
CA LEU A 207 21.01 66.08 -16.74
C LEU A 207 20.25 64.79 -16.45
N LEU A 208 21.01 63.75 -16.13
CA LEU A 208 20.52 62.40 -15.83
C LEU A 208 20.75 62.09 -14.35
N THR A 209 19.70 61.65 -13.67
CA THR A 209 19.75 61.24 -12.26
C THR A 209 19.20 59.83 -12.07
N PRO A 210 19.81 59.00 -11.21
CA PRO A 210 19.32 57.66 -10.91
C PRO A 210 18.12 57.73 -9.96
N SER A 211 17.16 56.82 -10.11
CA SER A 211 16.10 56.62 -9.12
C SER A 211 16.51 55.53 -8.13
N GLU A 212 17.16 55.93 -7.02
CA GLU A 212 17.53 55.00 -5.93
C GLU A 212 16.29 54.33 -5.34
N GLU A 213 15.17 55.05 -5.20
CA GLU A 213 13.94 54.50 -4.62
C GLU A 213 13.39 53.31 -5.43
N ILE A 214 13.39 53.41 -6.76
CA ILE A 214 12.91 52.32 -7.64
C ILE A 214 13.90 51.15 -7.60
N PHE A 215 15.20 51.45 -7.59
CA PHE A 215 16.25 50.44 -7.56
C PHE A 215 16.26 49.66 -6.23
N GLU A 216 16.20 50.34 -5.09
CA GLU A 216 16.12 49.72 -3.76
C GLU A 216 14.85 48.87 -3.60
N LYS A 217 13.71 49.33 -4.11
CA LYS A 217 12.47 48.55 -4.12
C LYS A 217 12.62 47.25 -4.89
N ILE A 218 13.36 47.27 -6.00
CA ILE A 218 13.59 46.10 -6.85
C ILE A 218 14.65 45.18 -6.26
N GLU A 219 15.75 45.71 -5.73
CA GLU A 219 16.73 44.92 -5.00
C GLU A 219 16.04 44.23 -3.83
N LYS A 220 15.35 44.96 -2.96
CA LYS A 220 14.58 44.38 -1.85
C LYS A 220 13.57 43.33 -2.31
N TYR A 221 12.81 43.61 -3.37
CA TYR A 221 11.87 42.64 -3.95
C TYR A 221 12.59 41.38 -4.44
N LEU A 222 13.72 41.50 -5.13
CA LEU A 222 14.51 40.37 -5.60
C LEU A 222 15.21 39.65 -4.45
N GLU A 223 15.63 40.33 -3.39
CA GLU A 223 16.20 39.73 -2.18
C GLU A 223 15.16 38.94 -1.38
N GLU A 224 13.91 39.43 -1.34
CA GLU A 224 12.77 38.76 -0.71
C GLU A 224 12.24 37.58 -1.56
N THR A 225 12.39 37.62 -2.88
CA THR A 225 11.82 36.63 -3.82
C THR A 225 12.83 35.67 -4.44
N VAL A 226 14.13 35.97 -4.40
CA VAL A 226 15.23 35.12 -4.90
C VAL A 226 16.09 34.70 -3.71
N PRO A 227 16.26 33.39 -3.43
CA PRO A 227 17.08 32.95 -2.31
C PRO A 227 18.57 33.31 -2.54
N ILE A 228 19.05 34.34 -1.84
CA ILE A 228 20.45 34.78 -1.91
C ILE A 228 21.36 33.74 -1.23
N THR A 229 22.34 33.25 -1.99
CA THR A 229 23.44 32.41 -1.51
C THR A 229 24.65 33.30 -1.21
N GLY A 230 25.19 33.31 0.03
CA GLY A 230 26.50 33.95 0.24
C GLY A 230 27.00 34.28 1.66
N LYS A 231 26.16 34.47 2.68
CA LYS A 231 26.64 34.87 4.03
C LYS A 231 27.40 33.75 4.78
N LEU A 232 27.10 32.49 4.46
CA LEU A 232 27.64 31.31 5.15
C LEU A 232 28.42 30.41 4.19
N LEU A 233 29.71 30.20 4.45
CA LEU A 233 30.57 29.29 3.69
C LEU A 233 30.40 27.85 4.21
N VAL A 234 30.17 26.90 3.29
CA VAL A 234 29.95 25.50 3.61
C VAL A 234 31.03 24.61 3.00
N LYS A 235 31.79 23.91 3.84
CA LYS A 235 32.79 22.91 3.46
C LYS A 235 32.33 21.52 3.93
N ARG A 236 32.86 20.47 3.31
CA ARG A 236 32.46 19.09 3.59
C ARG A 236 33.57 18.10 3.28
N ALA A 237 33.67 17.05 4.08
CA ALA A 237 34.58 15.93 3.90
C ALA A 237 33.94 14.65 4.48
N TYR A 238 34.48 13.48 4.16
CA TYR A 238 34.02 12.23 4.76
C TYR A 238 35.17 11.25 4.95
N ASP A 239 34.98 10.34 5.89
CA ASP A 239 35.84 9.18 6.14
C ASP A 239 35.01 7.95 6.55
N TYR A 240 35.67 6.81 6.78
CA TYR A 240 35.02 5.53 7.06
C TYR A 240 35.38 5.08 8.47
N ILE A 241 34.38 4.81 9.30
CA ILE A 241 34.58 4.43 10.70
C ILE A 241 33.61 3.30 11.04
N GLY A 242 34.14 2.14 11.44
CA GLY A 242 33.34 1.06 12.02
C GLY A 242 32.21 0.55 11.12
N GLY A 243 32.41 0.49 9.80
CA GLY A 243 31.38 0.07 8.86
C GLY A 243 30.38 1.16 8.44
N ASP A 244 30.48 2.36 9.01
CA ASP A 244 29.71 3.53 8.63
C ASP A 244 30.58 4.56 7.89
N VAL A 245 29.94 5.50 7.21
CA VAL A 245 30.58 6.69 6.63
C VAL A 245 30.33 7.86 7.57
N ARG A 246 31.39 8.44 8.13
CA ARG A 246 31.28 9.70 8.86
C ARG A 246 31.42 10.85 7.88
N PHE A 247 30.37 11.65 7.75
CA PHE A 247 30.30 12.80 6.85
C PHE A 247 30.32 14.09 7.65
N LYS A 248 31.38 14.88 7.50
CA LYS A 248 31.60 16.12 8.25
C LYS A 248 31.25 17.32 7.40
N VAL A 249 30.36 18.19 7.90
CA VAL A 249 30.03 19.48 7.31
C VAL A 249 30.59 20.58 8.20
N VAL A 250 31.35 21.50 7.63
CA VAL A 250 31.87 22.68 8.33
C VAL A 250 31.18 23.92 7.79
N VAL A 251 30.52 24.65 8.68
CA VAL A 251 29.91 25.94 8.40
C VAL A 251 30.81 27.04 8.95
N GLU A 252 31.06 28.08 8.16
CA GLU A 252 31.95 29.19 8.50
C GLU A 252 31.22 30.51 8.19
N ASN A 253 31.09 31.37 9.19
CA ASN A 253 30.45 32.66 9.04
C ASN A 253 31.43 33.64 8.37
N LYS A 254 31.10 34.11 7.17
CA LYS A 254 31.91 35.10 6.43
C LYS A 254 31.33 36.51 6.46
N SER A 255 30.19 36.72 7.11
CA SER A 255 29.60 38.04 7.29
C SER A 255 30.28 38.80 8.44
N GLN A 256 29.88 40.06 8.62
CA GLN A 256 30.28 40.92 9.73
C GLN A 256 29.27 40.87 10.89
N GLU A 257 28.26 40.00 10.82
CA GLU A 257 27.16 39.88 11.79
C GLU A 257 27.01 38.42 12.30
N PRO A 258 26.55 38.20 13.54
CA PRO A 258 26.35 36.85 14.06
C PRO A 258 25.17 36.15 13.37
N LEU A 259 25.35 34.86 13.03
CA LEU A 259 24.31 34.03 12.45
C LEU A 259 23.70 33.11 13.50
N ARG A 260 22.39 32.86 13.42
CA ARG A 260 21.60 32.10 14.40
C ARG A 260 20.87 30.94 13.75
N ASP A 261 20.49 29.96 14.58
CA ASP A 261 19.65 28.82 14.20
C ASP A 261 20.10 28.11 12.92
N ILE A 262 21.43 27.90 12.81
CA ILE A 262 22.03 27.25 11.65
C ILE A 262 21.65 25.76 11.69
N SER A 263 20.80 25.33 10.77
CA SER A 263 20.33 23.96 10.63
C SER A 263 20.97 23.31 9.41
N VAL A 264 21.86 22.36 9.66
CA VAL A 264 22.56 21.58 8.64
C VAL A 264 21.77 20.30 8.39
N GLY A 265 21.19 20.16 7.20
CA GLY A 265 20.46 18.98 6.77
C GLY A 265 21.15 18.26 5.60
N LEU A 266 21.28 16.94 5.68
CA LEU A 266 21.75 16.12 4.57
C LEU A 266 20.57 15.49 3.81
N ASP A 267 20.66 15.53 2.49
CA ASP A 267 19.83 14.75 1.57
C ASP A 267 20.52 13.39 1.33
N VAL A 268 20.10 12.40 2.10
CA VAL A 268 20.66 11.05 2.09
C VAL A 268 19.78 10.15 1.22
N LYS A 269 20.32 9.68 0.08
CA LYS A 269 19.62 8.78 -0.84
C LYS A 269 19.45 7.38 -0.25
N GLU A 270 18.59 6.57 -0.87
CA GLU A 270 18.25 5.16 -0.53
C GLU A 270 19.45 4.22 -0.27
N GLN A 271 20.67 4.57 -0.69
CA GLN A 271 21.86 3.75 -0.42
C GLN A 271 22.39 3.87 1.01
N PHE A 272 21.92 4.84 1.79
CA PHE A 272 22.36 5.10 3.16
C PHE A 272 21.18 5.40 4.07
N THR A 273 21.31 5.08 5.35
CA THR A 273 20.43 5.57 6.42
C THR A 273 21.22 6.43 7.39
N THR A 274 20.53 7.30 8.11
CA THR A 274 21.11 8.11 9.19
C THR A 274 20.10 8.26 10.31
N GLN A 275 20.56 8.22 11.55
CA GLN A 275 19.71 8.46 12.71
C GLN A 275 19.39 9.95 12.88
N ASN A 276 20.28 10.84 12.41
CA ASN A 276 20.18 12.29 12.57
C ASN A 276 20.46 12.99 11.23
N ALA A 277 19.46 13.09 10.36
CA ALA A 277 19.60 13.75 9.05
C ALA A 277 19.76 15.28 9.14
N ARG A 278 19.48 15.86 10.30
CA ARG A 278 19.54 17.31 10.56
C ARG A 278 20.16 17.58 11.93
N GLN A 279 21.06 18.55 11.98
CA GLN A 279 21.73 19.00 13.21
C GLN A 279 21.78 20.52 13.25
N THR A 280 21.77 21.09 14.45
CA THR A 280 21.69 22.55 14.64
C THR A 280 22.91 23.10 15.37
N VAL A 281 23.37 24.27 14.91
CA VAL A 281 24.34 25.13 15.58
C VAL A 281 23.60 26.42 15.93
N ARG A 282 23.45 26.70 17.24
CA ARG A 282 22.56 27.77 17.71
C ARG A 282 23.02 29.17 17.32
N LEU A 283 24.33 29.42 17.39
CA LEU A 283 24.95 30.71 17.15
C LEU A 283 26.31 30.49 16.50
N LEU A 284 26.68 31.35 15.55
CA LEU A 284 27.98 31.36 14.90
C LEU A 284 28.45 32.81 14.70
N ASP A 285 29.47 33.21 15.46
CA ASP A 285 29.99 34.59 15.43
C ASP A 285 30.76 34.90 14.13
N PRO A 286 30.97 36.18 13.78
CA PRO A 286 31.75 36.58 12.60
C PRO A 286 33.12 35.89 12.54
N GLN A 287 33.47 35.29 11.41
CA GLN A 287 34.68 34.49 11.17
C GLN A 287 34.80 33.18 11.99
N GLU A 288 33.81 32.82 12.82
CA GLU A 288 33.79 31.53 13.51
C GLU A 288 33.44 30.40 12.53
N SER A 289 33.97 29.20 12.80
CA SER A 289 33.59 27.98 12.08
C SER A 289 33.21 26.86 13.03
N ARG A 290 32.21 26.06 12.64
CA ARG A 290 31.74 24.90 13.40
C ARG A 290 31.60 23.69 12.51
N GLY A 291 32.06 22.54 12.99
CA GLY A 291 31.94 21.25 12.34
C GLY A 291 30.80 20.42 12.94
N VAL A 292 30.04 19.76 12.07
CA VAL A 292 28.93 18.89 12.41
C VAL A 292 29.15 17.54 11.72
N ASP A 293 29.12 16.45 12.49
CA ASP A 293 29.43 15.10 12.01
C ASP A 293 28.15 14.28 11.87
N PHE A 294 27.93 13.69 10.71
CA PHE A 294 26.81 12.78 10.42
C PHE A 294 27.31 11.35 10.27
N THR A 295 26.68 10.40 10.93
CA THR A 295 26.95 8.96 10.73
C THR A 295 25.97 8.42 9.69
N LEU A 296 26.50 7.98 8.54
CA LEU A 296 25.74 7.40 7.44
C LEU A 296 25.99 5.89 7.41
N THR A 297 24.96 5.10 7.67
CA THR A 297 25.01 3.64 7.60
C THR A 297 24.65 3.17 6.20
N PRO A 298 25.55 2.49 5.49
CA PRO A 298 25.27 2.03 4.14
C PRO A 298 24.32 0.83 4.10
N LEU A 299 23.42 0.84 3.12
CA LEU A 299 22.46 -0.24 2.82
C LEU A 299 22.90 -1.13 1.66
N ALA A 300 23.74 -0.60 0.75
CA ALA A 300 24.24 -1.33 -0.40
C ALA A 300 25.62 -0.81 -0.83
N CYS A 301 26.37 -1.64 -1.55
CA CYS A 301 27.57 -1.21 -2.24
C CYS A 301 27.22 -0.36 -3.46
N GLY A 302 28.06 0.62 -3.78
CA GLY A 302 27.78 1.53 -4.88
C GLY A 302 28.43 2.90 -4.75
N LYS A 303 27.94 3.83 -5.56
CA LYS A 303 28.33 5.23 -5.55
C LYS A 303 27.09 6.07 -5.29
N SER A 304 27.17 6.95 -4.30
CA SER A 304 26.10 7.91 -4.00
C SER A 304 26.66 9.32 -3.91
N ASN A 305 25.90 10.28 -4.43
CA ASN A 305 26.17 11.69 -4.18
C ASN A 305 25.43 12.10 -2.92
N ILE A 306 26.18 12.44 -1.88
CA ILE A 306 25.65 13.04 -0.66
C ILE A 306 25.71 14.56 -0.83
N GLN A 307 24.57 15.20 -0.62
CA GLN A 307 24.38 16.65 -0.72
C GLN A 307 23.45 17.10 0.41
N GLY A 308 23.08 18.36 0.46
CA GLY A 308 22.13 18.83 1.47
C GLY A 308 21.99 20.34 1.47
N VAL A 309 21.35 20.85 2.51
CA VAL A 309 21.04 22.27 2.66
C VAL A 309 21.37 22.71 4.08
N VAL A 310 21.99 23.87 4.20
CA VAL A 310 22.17 24.58 5.45
C VAL A 310 21.21 25.76 5.46
N THR A 311 20.29 25.83 6.42
CA THR A 311 19.46 27.02 6.63
C THR A 311 19.97 27.80 7.84
N TYR A 312 19.87 29.12 7.84
CA TYR A 312 20.37 29.96 8.94
C TYR A 312 19.64 31.29 8.99
N GLN A 313 19.70 31.98 10.13
CA GLN A 313 19.13 33.31 10.32
C GLN A 313 20.22 34.36 10.55
N ASP A 314 19.99 35.59 10.10
CA ASP A 314 20.81 36.73 10.47
C ASP A 314 20.34 37.40 11.77
N SER A 315 21.01 38.50 12.18
CA SER A 315 20.63 39.27 13.37
C SER A 315 19.23 39.89 13.31
N TYR A 316 18.63 39.98 12.13
CA TYR A 316 17.29 40.53 11.88
C TYR A 316 16.23 39.43 11.75
N ALA A 317 16.58 38.17 12.03
CA ALA A 317 15.73 36.98 11.92
C ALA A 317 15.29 36.62 10.49
N HIS A 318 15.96 37.14 9.46
CA HIS A 318 15.73 36.70 8.08
C HIS A 318 16.37 35.33 7.85
N SER A 319 15.63 34.42 7.22
CA SER A 319 16.08 33.05 6.98
C SER A 319 16.72 32.92 5.59
N TYR A 320 17.87 32.27 5.54
CA TYR A 320 18.67 32.04 4.34
C TYR A 320 18.96 30.56 4.16
N SER A 321 19.41 30.17 2.96
CA SER A 321 19.87 28.81 2.69
C SER A 321 21.15 28.77 1.84
N SER A 322 22.06 27.89 2.21
CA SER A 322 23.27 27.55 1.46
C SER A 322 23.25 26.06 1.09
N GLU A 323 23.65 25.74 -0.14
CA GLU A 323 23.75 24.35 -0.59
C GLU A 323 25.03 23.67 -0.06
N ILE A 324 24.90 22.44 0.43
CA ILE A 324 26.04 21.54 0.63
C ILE A 324 26.34 20.88 -0.71
N LYS A 325 27.37 21.37 -1.40
CA LYS A 325 27.76 20.87 -2.73
C LYS A 325 27.95 19.33 -2.72
N PRO A 326 27.40 18.61 -3.72
CA PRO A 326 27.46 17.16 -3.79
C PRO A 326 28.88 16.59 -3.68
N VAL A 327 29.02 15.50 -2.91
CA VAL A 327 30.25 14.71 -2.80
C VAL A 327 29.94 13.26 -3.13
N LEU A 328 30.72 12.68 -4.04
CA LEU A 328 30.62 11.27 -4.40
C LEU A 328 31.26 10.40 -3.30
N VAL A 329 30.42 9.68 -2.57
CA VAL A 329 30.82 8.64 -1.62
C VAL A 329 30.76 7.30 -2.33
N GLN A 330 31.84 6.52 -2.26
CA GLN A 330 31.92 5.22 -2.91
C GLN A 330 32.14 4.10 -1.88
N ILE A 331 31.34 3.05 -1.97
CA ILE A 331 31.44 1.83 -1.19
C ILE A 331 31.69 0.67 -2.14
N LYS A 332 32.75 -0.11 -1.88
CA LYS A 332 33.19 -1.22 -2.75
C LYS A 332 32.81 -2.55 -2.13
N CYS A 333 32.15 -3.42 -2.88
CA CYS A 333 32.03 -4.83 -2.53
C CYS A 333 33.29 -5.56 -3.01
N PRO A 334 34.02 -6.30 -2.15
CA PRO A 334 34.98 -7.28 -2.64
C PRO A 334 34.19 -8.44 -3.24
N LEU A 335 34.48 -8.81 -4.49
CA LEU A 335 34.07 -10.11 -5.01
C LEU A 335 34.88 -11.17 -4.26
N VAL A 336 34.24 -12.15 -3.62
CA VAL A 336 34.90 -13.15 -2.78
C VAL A 336 34.98 -14.50 -3.48
N GLN A 337 36.07 -15.24 -3.22
CA GLN A 337 36.22 -16.65 -3.53
C GLN A 337 36.56 -17.45 -2.27
N PRO A 338 36.23 -18.75 -2.23
CA PRO A 338 36.51 -19.59 -1.08
C PRO A 338 38.02 -19.75 -0.91
N ARG A 339 38.48 -19.60 0.33
CA ARG A 339 39.85 -19.93 0.74
C ARG A 339 39.83 -20.33 2.19
N ILE A 340 40.37 -21.50 2.50
CA ILE A 340 40.55 -21.97 3.88
C ILE A 340 41.88 -21.40 4.40
N LEU A 341 41.82 -20.63 5.49
CA LEU A 341 43.01 -20.12 6.18
C LEU A 341 43.40 -21.03 7.34
N LYS A 342 44.71 -21.18 7.59
CA LYS A 342 45.23 -21.92 8.75
C LYS A 342 45.11 -21.07 10.02
N LEU A 343 45.01 -21.72 11.19
CA LEU A 343 44.86 -21.04 12.49
C LEU A 343 45.93 -19.95 12.74
N LEU A 344 47.20 -20.21 12.41
CA LEU A 344 48.27 -19.22 12.56
C LEU A 344 48.11 -18.00 11.65
N GLU A 345 47.51 -18.16 10.46
CA GLU A 345 47.20 -17.06 9.55
C GLU A 345 46.03 -16.22 10.08
N VAL A 346 45.01 -16.88 10.64
CA VAL A 346 43.87 -16.23 11.29
C VAL A 346 44.33 -15.31 12.43
N LEU A 347 45.16 -15.82 13.34
CA LEU A 347 45.67 -15.05 14.48
C LEU A 347 46.47 -13.82 14.02
N LYS A 348 47.36 -14.00 13.05
CA LYS A 348 48.15 -12.90 12.46
C LYS A 348 47.27 -11.84 11.79
N MET A 349 46.17 -12.25 11.16
CA MET A 349 45.23 -11.31 10.54
C MET A 349 44.46 -10.50 11.59
N LYS A 350 43.99 -11.14 12.67
CA LYS A 350 43.29 -10.45 13.77
C LYS A 350 44.18 -9.42 14.48
N GLU A 351 45.49 -9.65 14.56
CA GLU A 351 46.45 -8.67 15.11
C GLU A 351 46.78 -7.52 14.15
N ARG A 352 46.87 -7.79 12.85
CA ARG A 352 47.38 -6.84 11.85
C ARG A 352 46.29 -5.94 11.26
N PHE A 353 45.10 -6.46 11.02
CA PHE A 353 44.07 -5.75 10.26
C PHE A 353 43.07 -5.03 11.16
N GLN A 354 42.58 -3.88 10.67
CA GLN A 354 41.48 -3.19 11.34
C GLN A 354 40.21 -4.01 11.19
N VAL A 355 39.46 -4.09 12.29
CA VAL A 355 38.18 -4.78 12.36
C VAL A 355 37.03 -3.81 12.11
N SER A 356 36.16 -4.15 11.16
CA SER A 356 34.88 -3.48 10.98
C SER A 356 33.79 -4.32 11.64
N ARG A 357 33.00 -3.70 12.52
CA ARG A 357 32.00 -4.42 13.34
C ARG A 357 30.59 -3.96 13.00
N ALA A 358 29.64 -4.89 12.94
CA ALA A 358 28.22 -4.58 12.89
C ALA A 358 27.46 -5.41 13.92
N ALA A 359 26.40 -4.80 14.45
CA ALA A 359 25.41 -5.48 15.27
C ALA A 359 24.03 -5.36 14.61
N ILE A 360 23.30 -6.47 14.51
CA ILE A 360 21.96 -6.54 13.94
C ILE A 360 21.00 -6.96 15.06
N PRO A 361 20.02 -6.13 15.42
CA PRO A 361 18.98 -6.54 16.35
C PRO A 361 18.06 -7.57 15.69
N TYR A 362 17.62 -8.56 16.45
CA TYR A 362 16.59 -9.52 16.04
C TYR A 362 15.55 -9.65 17.16
N PHE A 363 14.30 -9.85 16.80
CA PHE A 363 13.18 -9.98 17.73
C PHE A 363 12.21 -11.04 17.23
N GLY A 364 11.51 -11.72 18.15
CA GLY A 364 10.51 -12.73 17.81
C GLY A 364 11.07 -14.03 17.19
N LEU A 365 12.38 -14.25 17.30
CA LEU A 365 13.07 -15.46 16.85
C LEU A 365 13.93 -16.02 17.98
N ALA A 366 14.00 -17.35 18.10
CA ALA A 366 14.94 -18.00 19.00
C ALA A 366 16.39 -17.79 18.52
N GLN A 367 17.34 -17.73 19.47
CA GLN A 367 18.76 -17.43 19.21
C GLN A 367 19.38 -18.37 18.16
N ASN A 368 19.09 -19.67 18.25
CA ASN A 368 19.55 -20.68 17.28
C ASN A 368 19.03 -20.43 15.85
N ASN A 369 17.78 -19.97 15.70
CA ASN A 369 17.22 -19.62 14.40
C ASN A 369 17.86 -18.35 13.84
N ALA A 370 18.10 -17.34 14.68
CA ALA A 370 18.80 -16.13 14.29
C ALA A 370 20.25 -16.43 13.85
N PHE A 371 20.95 -17.30 14.58
CA PHE A 371 22.28 -17.80 14.20
C PHE A 371 22.26 -18.56 12.89
N ARG A 372 21.35 -19.53 12.72
CA ARG A 372 21.25 -20.30 11.47
C ARG A 372 21.01 -19.40 10.27
N ILE A 373 20.05 -18.47 10.36
CA ILE A 373 19.78 -17.50 9.28
C ILE A 373 21.04 -16.72 8.94
N ALA A 374 21.71 -16.14 9.94
CA ALA A 374 22.92 -15.36 9.72
C ALA A 374 24.07 -16.19 9.12
N ARG A 375 24.27 -17.41 9.61
CA ARG A 375 25.28 -18.36 9.13
C ARG A 375 25.05 -18.73 7.67
N ASP A 376 23.82 -19.11 7.29
CA ASP A 376 23.45 -19.48 5.92
C ASP A 376 23.66 -18.31 4.94
N GLN A 377 23.30 -17.11 5.39
CA GLN A 377 23.49 -15.87 4.64
C GLN A 377 24.97 -15.58 4.37
N ILE A 378 25.85 -15.78 5.36
CA ILE A 378 27.30 -15.60 5.20
C ILE A 378 27.90 -16.72 4.33
N ALA A 379 27.49 -17.97 4.54
CA ALA A 379 27.94 -19.13 3.76
C ALA A 379 27.61 -19.00 2.26
N SER A 380 26.50 -18.32 1.92
CA SER A 380 26.10 -18.06 0.54
C SER A 380 27.07 -17.16 -0.25
N LEU A 381 28.03 -16.53 0.42
CA LEU A 381 28.99 -15.58 -0.18
C LEU A 381 30.27 -16.24 -0.73
N ASP A 382 30.22 -17.53 -1.02
CA ASP A 382 31.39 -18.32 -1.44
C ASP A 382 32.55 -18.23 -0.43
N MET A 383 32.26 -18.25 0.87
CA MET A 383 33.28 -18.30 1.93
C MET A 383 33.40 -19.70 2.52
N SER A 384 34.58 -20.03 3.02
CA SER A 384 34.84 -21.29 3.71
C SER A 384 34.65 -21.10 5.22
N GLU A 385 33.76 -21.88 5.82
CA GLU A 385 33.64 -21.97 7.28
C GLU A 385 34.82 -22.79 7.82
N ILE A 386 35.56 -22.23 8.77
CA ILE A 386 36.78 -22.85 9.35
C ILE A 386 36.49 -23.40 10.75
N GLU A 387 35.59 -22.77 11.49
CA GLU A 387 35.25 -23.13 12.85
C GLU A 387 33.76 -22.85 13.12
N ALA A 388 33.05 -23.82 13.69
CA ALA A 388 31.71 -23.67 14.22
C ALA A 388 31.77 -23.88 15.74
N GLY A 389 31.23 -22.93 16.51
CA GLY A 389 31.19 -23.03 17.97
C GLY A 389 30.31 -24.19 18.45
N ALA A 390 30.59 -24.70 19.66
CA ALA A 390 29.89 -25.86 20.22
C ALA A 390 28.38 -25.64 20.50
N GLU A 391 27.91 -24.38 20.53
CA GLU A 391 26.54 -24.01 20.94
C GLU A 391 25.72 -23.33 19.82
N ASP A 392 26.08 -23.51 18.53
CA ASP A 392 25.39 -22.84 17.42
C ASP A 392 25.19 -21.33 17.66
N SER A 393 26.24 -20.68 18.18
CA SER A 393 26.23 -19.27 18.56
C SER A 393 27.39 -18.49 17.95
N THR A 394 28.45 -19.17 17.50
CA THR A 394 29.60 -18.56 16.84
C THR A 394 30.02 -19.34 15.59
N ALA A 395 30.48 -18.64 14.57
CA ALA A 395 31.05 -19.24 13.37
C ALA A 395 32.13 -18.34 12.77
N LEU A 396 33.25 -18.94 12.33
CA LEU A 396 34.34 -18.22 11.69
C LEU A 396 34.46 -18.63 10.22
N PHE A 397 34.46 -17.63 9.35
CA PHE A 397 34.59 -17.80 7.91
C PHE A 397 35.86 -17.14 7.39
N SER A 398 36.47 -17.75 6.38
CA SER A 398 37.54 -17.17 5.58
C SER A 398 37.25 -17.17 4.09
N GLY A 399 37.85 -16.20 3.41
CA GLY A 399 37.85 -16.13 1.97
C GLY A 399 38.99 -15.30 1.44
N GLU A 400 38.94 -15.02 0.14
CA GLU A 400 39.87 -14.15 -0.54
C GLU A 400 39.12 -13.23 -1.50
N ALA A 401 39.51 -11.96 -1.55
CA ALA A 401 38.95 -11.03 -2.53
C ALA A 401 39.48 -11.36 -3.95
N LYS A 402 38.61 -11.83 -4.85
CA LYS A 402 38.90 -12.21 -6.26
C LYS A 402 39.73 -11.18 -7.04
N VAL A 403 39.54 -9.89 -6.75
CA VAL A 403 40.17 -8.80 -7.51
C VAL A 403 41.53 -8.40 -6.96
N THR A 404 41.72 -8.45 -5.64
CA THR A 404 42.95 -7.97 -4.98
C THR A 404 43.83 -9.11 -4.47
N GLY A 405 43.32 -10.33 -4.42
CA GLY A 405 43.98 -11.50 -3.82
C GLY A 405 44.18 -11.39 -2.30
N GLN A 406 43.55 -10.41 -1.65
CA GLN A 406 43.74 -10.20 -0.21
C GLN A 406 42.84 -11.14 0.60
N PRO A 407 43.38 -11.78 1.65
CA PRO A 407 42.59 -12.65 2.52
C PRO A 407 41.62 -11.81 3.35
N LEU A 408 40.46 -12.40 3.66
CA LEU A 408 39.43 -11.80 4.50
C LEU A 408 38.90 -12.82 5.51
N LEU A 409 38.48 -12.32 6.68
CA LEU A 409 37.85 -13.11 7.72
C LEU A 409 36.53 -12.47 8.15
N VAL A 410 35.54 -13.30 8.43
CA VAL A 410 34.25 -12.89 9.01
C VAL A 410 33.97 -13.75 10.23
N ASP A 411 33.83 -13.09 11.37
CA ASP A 411 33.54 -13.71 12.66
C ASP A 411 32.09 -13.37 13.04
N LEU A 412 31.24 -14.40 13.08
CA LEU A 412 29.83 -14.33 13.43
C LEU A 412 29.67 -14.77 14.88
N HIS A 413 28.96 -13.97 15.68
CA HIS A 413 28.54 -14.35 17.03
C HIS A 413 27.11 -13.88 17.28
N VAL A 414 26.30 -14.69 17.98
CA VAL A 414 24.90 -14.38 18.26
C VAL A 414 24.64 -14.52 19.75
N ASP A 415 24.27 -13.40 20.37
CA ASP A 415 23.81 -13.30 21.75
C ASP A 415 22.41 -12.65 21.78
N SER A 416 22.20 -11.60 22.56
CA SER A 416 21.10 -10.62 22.41
C SER A 416 20.98 -9.99 21.02
N LYS A 417 22.06 -9.95 20.24
CA LYS A 417 22.15 -9.38 18.88
C LYS A 417 23.03 -10.29 18.02
N ILE A 418 22.92 -10.13 16.70
CA ILE A 418 23.84 -10.78 15.76
C ILE A 418 25.02 -9.84 15.55
N GLY A 419 26.18 -10.21 16.06
CA GLY A 419 27.44 -9.51 15.89
C GLY A 419 28.25 -10.10 14.73
N ILE A 420 28.85 -9.21 13.94
CA ILE A 420 29.63 -9.55 12.75
C ILE A 420 30.90 -8.71 12.73
N ASP A 421 32.05 -9.37 12.79
CA ASP A 421 33.36 -8.75 12.75
C ASP A 421 34.07 -9.14 11.45
N VAL A 422 34.38 -8.15 10.60
CA VAL A 422 35.07 -8.33 9.31
C VAL A 422 36.49 -7.80 9.39
N TYR A 423 37.47 -8.65 9.07
CA TYR A 423 38.90 -8.31 9.06
C TYR A 423 39.43 -8.28 7.62
N MET A 424 39.89 -7.12 7.16
CA MET A 424 40.48 -6.92 5.83
C MET A 424 41.56 -5.82 5.84
N GLY A 425 42.46 -5.86 4.84
CA GLY A 425 43.50 -4.85 4.68
C GLY A 425 43.02 -3.48 4.17
N ASP A 426 41.91 -3.42 3.43
CA ASP A 426 41.30 -2.18 2.94
C ASP A 426 40.00 -1.88 3.69
N VAL A 427 40.00 -0.80 4.48
CA VAL A 427 38.85 -0.33 5.25
C VAL A 427 37.62 -0.07 4.37
N LYS A 428 37.80 0.41 3.12
CA LYS A 428 36.67 0.67 2.21
C LYS A 428 35.98 -0.61 1.75
N GLN A 429 36.75 -1.68 1.56
CA GLN A 429 36.22 -3.00 1.21
C GLN A 429 35.58 -3.66 2.44
N ALA A 430 36.21 -3.53 3.63
CA ALA A 430 35.64 -4.02 4.88
C ALA A 430 34.27 -3.39 5.16
N THR A 431 34.15 -2.07 5.04
CA THR A 431 32.89 -1.33 5.19
C THR A 431 31.83 -1.81 4.19
N GLY A 432 32.18 -1.95 2.91
CA GLY A 432 31.21 -2.38 1.89
C GLY A 432 30.76 -3.83 2.06
N PHE A 433 31.68 -4.72 2.39
CA PHE A 433 31.37 -6.12 2.60
C PHE A 433 30.51 -6.35 3.84
N LEU A 434 30.84 -5.68 4.95
CA LEU A 434 30.06 -5.72 6.18
C LEU A 434 28.63 -5.18 5.95
N ALA A 435 28.47 -4.07 5.22
CA ALA A 435 27.17 -3.52 4.87
C ALA A 435 26.33 -4.49 4.03
N TYR A 436 26.97 -5.18 3.08
CA TYR A 436 26.32 -6.18 2.25
C TYR A 436 25.82 -7.39 3.06
N ILE A 437 26.69 -7.97 3.89
CA ILE A 437 26.32 -9.06 4.82
C ILE A 437 25.16 -8.61 5.73
N LYS A 438 25.29 -7.42 6.33
CA LYS A 438 24.29 -6.86 7.24
C LYS A 438 22.92 -6.76 6.58
N ASN A 439 22.85 -6.24 5.36
CA ASN A 439 21.60 -6.11 4.63
C ASN A 439 21.02 -7.49 4.27
N LEU A 440 21.86 -8.41 3.80
CA LEU A 440 21.45 -9.76 3.40
C LEU A 440 20.85 -10.55 4.59
N ILE A 441 21.48 -10.48 5.76
CA ILE A 441 20.94 -11.06 7.01
C ILE A 441 19.63 -10.36 7.43
N SER A 442 19.60 -9.02 7.39
CA SER A 442 18.43 -8.25 7.80
C SER A 442 17.19 -8.55 6.95
N VAL A 443 17.37 -8.70 5.63
CA VAL A 443 16.30 -9.11 4.70
C VAL A 443 15.80 -10.52 5.03
N ALA A 444 16.72 -11.47 5.26
CA ALA A 444 16.36 -12.84 5.60
C ALA A 444 15.60 -12.94 6.94
N LEU A 445 16.02 -12.18 7.96
CA LEU A 445 15.32 -12.09 9.25
C LEU A 445 13.90 -11.52 9.10
N ASN A 446 13.76 -10.42 8.35
CA ASN A 446 12.46 -9.80 8.11
C ASN A 446 11.50 -10.74 7.37
N TYR A 447 12.01 -11.45 6.36
CA TYR A 447 11.24 -12.45 5.62
C TYR A 447 10.80 -13.60 6.53
N SER A 448 11.71 -14.12 7.36
CA SER A 448 11.40 -15.17 8.34
C SER A 448 10.34 -14.73 9.35
N LEU A 449 10.38 -13.48 9.80
CA LEU A 449 9.40 -12.90 10.74
C LEU A 449 8.02 -12.69 10.08
N GLN A 450 7.99 -12.27 8.81
CA GLN A 450 6.74 -12.11 8.06
C GLN A 450 6.05 -13.46 7.82
N ILE A 451 6.82 -14.51 7.55
CA ILE A 451 6.28 -15.88 7.42
C ILE A 451 5.74 -16.35 8.77
N SER A 452 6.52 -16.28 9.85
CA SER A 452 6.08 -16.78 11.16
C SER A 452 4.82 -16.06 11.66
N THR A 453 4.74 -14.74 11.49
CA THR A 453 3.55 -13.96 11.87
C THR A 453 2.33 -14.28 11.02
N SER A 454 2.50 -14.64 9.75
CA SER A 454 1.39 -15.06 8.88
C SER A 454 0.90 -16.47 9.23
N VAL A 455 1.81 -17.39 9.53
CA VAL A 455 1.47 -18.76 9.93
C VAL A 455 0.75 -18.79 11.28
N GLU A 456 1.18 -17.99 12.25
CA GLU A 456 0.52 -17.90 13.55
C GLU A 456 -0.90 -17.30 13.45
N LYS A 457 -1.11 -16.33 12.54
CA LYS A 457 -2.45 -15.81 12.25
C LYS A 457 -3.37 -16.90 11.70
N ILE A 458 -2.88 -17.70 10.74
CA ILE A 458 -3.66 -18.79 10.16
C ILE A 458 -4.01 -19.84 11.22
N LYS A 459 -3.05 -20.19 12.09
CA LYS A 459 -3.29 -21.05 13.24
C LYS A 459 -4.44 -20.51 14.09
N ASN A 460 -4.35 -19.26 14.55
CA ASN A 460 -5.38 -18.65 15.39
C ASN A 460 -6.76 -18.62 14.71
N LEU A 461 -6.82 -18.37 13.40
CA LEU A 461 -8.07 -18.43 12.63
C LEU A 461 -8.71 -19.83 12.71
N ILE A 462 -7.92 -20.90 12.57
CA ILE A 462 -8.43 -22.28 12.64
C ILE A 462 -8.97 -22.59 14.05
N PHE A 463 -8.22 -22.25 15.10
CA PHE A 463 -8.65 -22.48 16.49
C PHE A 463 -9.89 -21.67 16.86
N ASN A 464 -10.01 -20.43 16.37
CA ASN A 464 -11.22 -19.64 16.48
C ASN A 464 -12.43 -20.35 15.84
N GLY A 465 -12.22 -21.04 14.70
CA GLY A 465 -13.22 -21.89 14.07
C GLY A 465 -13.68 -23.04 14.98
N PHE A 466 -12.75 -23.70 15.68
CA PHE A 466 -13.07 -24.77 16.63
C PHE A 466 -13.83 -24.27 17.88
N GLU A 467 -13.49 -23.08 18.37
CA GLU A 467 -14.25 -22.46 19.46
C GLU A 467 -15.67 -22.11 18.99
N PHE A 468 -15.78 -21.54 17.79
CA PHE A 468 -17.05 -21.13 17.19
C PHE A 468 -18.00 -22.32 17.00
N SER A 469 -17.50 -23.43 16.50
CA SER A 469 -18.28 -24.66 16.32
C SER A 469 -18.82 -25.21 17.65
N SER A 470 -18.08 -25.06 18.75
CA SER A 470 -18.57 -25.50 20.07
C SER A 470 -19.83 -24.73 20.46
N ARG A 471 -19.90 -23.44 20.14
CA ARG A 471 -21.08 -22.58 20.39
C ARG A 471 -22.23 -22.88 19.43
N LEU A 472 -21.92 -23.22 18.18
CA LEU A 472 -22.93 -23.74 17.25
C LEU A 472 -23.55 -25.04 17.78
N SER A 473 -22.74 -25.95 18.35
CA SER A 473 -23.26 -27.17 18.96
C SER A 473 -24.18 -26.92 20.12
N GLU A 474 -23.80 -26.01 21.01
CA GLU A 474 -24.64 -25.59 22.12
C GLU A 474 -25.99 -25.03 21.64
N LEU A 475 -25.97 -24.20 20.58
CA LEU A 475 -27.20 -23.68 19.97
C LEU A 475 -28.09 -24.79 19.38
N PHE A 476 -27.48 -25.78 18.71
CA PHE A 476 -28.20 -26.93 18.16
C PHE A 476 -28.90 -27.73 19.26
N ASP A 477 -28.18 -28.03 20.35
CA ASP A 477 -28.67 -28.83 21.46
C ASP A 477 -29.75 -28.06 22.27
N PHE A 478 -29.65 -26.73 22.39
CA PHE A 478 -30.70 -25.91 22.98
C PHE A 478 -32.01 -25.95 22.19
N CYS A 479 -31.93 -25.96 20.87
CA CYS A 479 -33.12 -26.15 20.03
C CYS A 479 -33.72 -27.55 20.18
N ASP A 480 -32.89 -28.54 20.52
CA ASP A 480 -33.37 -29.91 20.75
C ASP A 480 -34.21 -30.01 22.03
N GLN A 481 -33.78 -29.31 23.07
CA GLN A 481 -34.44 -29.26 24.38
C GLN A 481 -35.58 -28.24 24.45
N GLN A 482 -35.97 -27.63 23.32
CA GLN A 482 -36.94 -26.52 23.27
C GLN A 482 -36.60 -25.39 24.26
N GLY A 483 -35.33 -24.95 24.24
CA GLY A 483 -34.81 -23.88 25.08
C GLY A 483 -35.54 -22.55 24.92
N SER A 484 -35.34 -21.63 25.87
CA SER A 484 -36.00 -20.33 25.84
C SER A 484 -35.54 -19.48 24.66
N LEU A 485 -36.44 -18.68 24.10
CA LEU A 485 -36.10 -17.75 23.01
C LEU A 485 -35.00 -16.77 23.41
N ASP A 486 -34.99 -16.31 24.66
CA ASP A 486 -34.02 -15.36 25.17
C ASP A 486 -32.60 -15.98 25.20
N ASP A 487 -32.47 -17.25 25.59
CA ASP A 487 -31.18 -17.97 25.56
C ASP A 487 -30.67 -18.18 24.13
N ILE A 488 -31.58 -18.53 23.20
CA ILE A 488 -31.27 -18.67 21.77
C ILE A 488 -30.79 -17.34 21.18
N LEU A 489 -31.50 -16.24 21.46
CA LEU A 489 -31.13 -14.90 20.98
C LEU A 489 -29.77 -14.47 21.56
N LEU A 490 -29.51 -14.78 22.84
CA LEU A 490 -28.23 -14.47 23.48
C LEU A 490 -27.07 -15.19 22.77
N LEU A 491 -27.21 -16.49 22.52
CA LEU A 491 -26.20 -17.27 21.80
C LEU A 491 -26.03 -16.82 20.35
N LEU A 492 -27.11 -16.55 19.62
CA LEU A 492 -27.04 -16.04 18.26
C LEU A 492 -26.33 -14.70 18.19
N LYS A 493 -26.54 -13.83 19.18
CA LYS A 493 -25.83 -12.55 19.29
C LYS A 493 -24.34 -12.75 19.59
N GLU A 494 -24.00 -13.66 20.50
CA GLU A 494 -22.60 -14.04 20.76
C GLU A 494 -21.94 -14.55 19.48
N LEU A 495 -22.57 -15.50 18.79
CA LEU A 495 -22.10 -16.06 17.51
C LEU A 495 -21.95 -14.98 16.44
N THR A 496 -22.87 -14.02 16.37
CA THR A 496 -22.76 -12.90 15.42
C THR A 496 -21.52 -12.05 15.69
N ILE A 497 -21.29 -11.67 16.94
CA ILE A 497 -20.12 -10.87 17.35
C ILE A 497 -18.82 -11.64 17.11
N LYS A 498 -18.79 -12.92 17.50
CA LYS A 498 -17.63 -13.80 17.27
C LYS A 498 -17.37 -13.99 15.79
N SER A 499 -18.41 -14.18 14.97
CA SER A 499 -18.28 -14.35 13.53
C SER A 499 -17.63 -13.12 12.89
N GLN A 500 -18.06 -11.92 13.25
CA GLN A 500 -17.48 -10.66 12.76
C GLN A 500 -16.01 -10.45 13.19
N SER A 501 -15.65 -10.92 14.38
CA SER A 501 -14.29 -10.84 14.91
C SER A 501 -13.36 -11.90 14.31
N TYR A 502 -13.85 -13.12 14.18
CA TYR A 502 -13.05 -14.31 13.84
C TYR A 502 -12.94 -14.51 12.33
N PHE A 503 -13.97 -14.14 11.56
CA PHE A 503 -14.04 -14.41 10.12
C PHE A 503 -14.15 -13.12 9.33
N GLN A 504 -13.37 -13.03 8.24
CA GLN A 504 -13.42 -11.89 7.31
C GLN A 504 -14.48 -12.05 6.21
N ASP A 505 -15.25 -13.15 6.23
CA ASP A 505 -16.33 -13.41 5.28
C ASP A 505 -17.66 -12.88 5.83
N ILE A 506 -18.30 -12.01 5.04
CA ILE A 506 -19.56 -11.34 5.39
C ILE A 506 -20.73 -12.35 5.40
N LYS A 507 -20.66 -13.46 4.66
CA LYS A 507 -21.82 -14.34 4.44
C LYS A 507 -22.36 -15.04 5.69
N LEU A 508 -21.49 -15.64 6.51
CA LEU A 508 -21.92 -16.33 7.73
C LEU A 508 -22.48 -15.33 8.75
N THR A 509 -21.79 -14.20 8.88
CA THR A 509 -22.22 -13.09 9.77
C THR A 509 -23.58 -12.54 9.35
N ASP A 510 -23.84 -12.38 8.06
CA ASP A 510 -25.13 -11.95 7.54
C ASP A 510 -26.23 -12.98 7.79
N ALA A 511 -25.94 -14.27 7.62
CA ALA A 511 -26.91 -15.35 7.89
C ALA A 511 -27.31 -15.41 9.37
N LEU A 512 -26.33 -15.30 10.28
CA LEU A 512 -26.56 -15.24 11.72
C LEU A 512 -27.39 -14.00 12.10
N ASN A 513 -27.04 -12.83 11.57
CA ASN A 513 -27.76 -11.59 11.79
C ASN A 513 -29.20 -11.65 11.27
N ALA A 514 -29.42 -12.23 10.09
CA ALA A 514 -30.74 -12.38 9.50
C ALA A 514 -31.62 -13.26 10.40
N ARG A 515 -31.09 -14.40 10.85
CA ARG A 515 -31.82 -15.31 11.75
C ARG A 515 -32.08 -14.70 13.12
N TYR A 516 -31.11 -13.98 13.69
CA TYR A 516 -31.29 -13.24 14.94
C TYR A 516 -32.47 -12.26 14.82
N LYS A 517 -32.49 -11.42 13.77
CA LYS A 517 -33.55 -10.42 13.56
C LYS A 517 -34.92 -11.06 13.37
N GLU A 518 -34.99 -12.18 12.66
CA GLU A 518 -36.25 -12.91 12.46
C GLU A 518 -36.80 -13.44 13.79
N LEU A 519 -35.96 -14.02 14.63
CA LEU A 519 -36.35 -14.56 15.93
C LEU A 519 -36.65 -13.47 16.97
N GLU A 520 -35.98 -12.32 16.89
CA GLU A 520 -36.23 -11.16 17.76
C GLU A 520 -37.67 -10.64 17.59
N LEU A 521 -38.25 -10.72 16.39
CA LEU A 521 -39.66 -10.36 16.13
C LEU A 521 -40.69 -11.32 16.76
N LEU A 522 -40.23 -12.47 17.25
CA LEU A 522 -41.04 -13.47 17.94
C LEU A 522 -40.98 -13.34 19.46
N GLN A 523 -40.23 -12.36 20.00
CA GLN A 523 -40.12 -12.17 21.44
C GLN A 523 -41.48 -11.92 22.08
N GLY A 524 -41.78 -12.67 23.15
CA GLY A 524 -43.08 -12.65 23.83
C GLY A 524 -44.21 -13.42 23.11
N LYS A 525 -43.91 -14.14 22.03
CA LYS A 525 -44.85 -15.06 21.35
C LYS A 525 -44.51 -16.51 21.66
N GLU A 526 -45.49 -17.40 21.53
CA GLU A 526 -45.29 -18.84 21.62
C GLU A 526 -44.47 -19.33 20.40
N LEU A 527 -43.44 -20.14 20.65
CA LEU A 527 -42.58 -20.69 19.60
C LEU A 527 -43.16 -21.99 19.08
N TYR A 528 -43.24 -22.11 17.76
CA TYR A 528 -43.63 -23.35 17.10
C TYR A 528 -42.42 -24.28 16.94
N ASP A 529 -42.67 -25.61 16.97
CA ASP A 529 -41.62 -26.63 16.83
C ASP A 529 -40.80 -26.45 15.54
N ARG A 530 -41.45 -26.01 14.45
CA ARG A 530 -40.80 -25.69 13.18
C ARG A 530 -39.72 -24.61 13.27
N THR A 531 -39.86 -23.64 14.19
CA THR A 531 -38.86 -22.59 14.39
C THR A 531 -37.55 -23.19 14.90
N PHE A 532 -37.62 -24.12 15.85
CA PHE A 532 -36.46 -24.84 16.35
C PHE A 532 -35.84 -25.73 15.26
N LEU A 533 -36.66 -26.43 14.48
CA LEU A 533 -36.18 -27.28 13.37
C LEU A 533 -35.48 -26.47 12.28
N ASN A 534 -36.00 -25.29 11.92
CA ASN A 534 -35.35 -24.42 10.95
C ASN A 534 -34.00 -23.92 11.47
N LEU A 535 -33.92 -23.55 12.75
CA LEU A 535 -32.67 -23.11 13.35
C LEU A 535 -31.64 -24.25 13.44
N GLN A 536 -32.06 -25.47 13.78
CA GLN A 536 -31.20 -26.65 13.77
C GLN A 536 -30.65 -26.97 12.36
N TYR A 537 -31.45 -26.77 11.31
CA TYR A 537 -31.00 -26.91 9.93
C TYR A 537 -29.96 -25.85 9.55
N ASP A 538 -30.20 -24.60 9.94
CA ASP A 538 -29.25 -23.50 9.69
C ASP A 538 -27.93 -23.75 10.42
N VAL A 539 -27.97 -24.20 11.67
CA VAL A 539 -26.77 -24.50 12.45
C VAL A 539 -25.90 -25.56 11.77
N GLN A 540 -26.51 -26.60 11.18
CA GLN A 540 -25.78 -27.59 10.38
C GLN A 540 -25.10 -26.93 9.17
N THR A 541 -25.81 -26.04 8.47
CA THR A 541 -25.27 -25.31 7.30
C THR A 541 -24.12 -24.37 7.70
N TRP A 542 -24.22 -23.71 8.84
CA TRP A 542 -23.16 -22.88 9.41
C TRP A 542 -21.96 -23.72 9.83
N MET A 543 -22.18 -24.88 10.44
CA MET A 543 -21.13 -25.82 10.81
C MET A 543 -20.36 -26.34 9.58
N GLU A 544 -21.06 -26.67 8.48
CA GLU A 544 -20.42 -27.03 7.20
C GLU A 544 -19.50 -25.91 6.69
N SER A 545 -19.94 -24.66 6.80
CA SER A 545 -19.16 -23.49 6.39
C SER A 545 -17.88 -23.34 7.22
N ILE A 546 -17.96 -23.60 8.53
CA ILE A 546 -16.80 -23.59 9.44
C ILE A 546 -15.83 -24.73 9.12
N ILE A 547 -16.31 -25.92 8.79
CA ILE A 547 -15.46 -27.04 8.37
C ILE A 547 -14.67 -26.67 7.10
N VAL A 548 -15.35 -26.15 6.08
CA VAL A 548 -14.69 -25.72 4.83
C VAL A 548 -13.64 -24.63 5.09
N PHE A 549 -13.98 -23.67 5.97
CA PHE A 549 -13.04 -22.62 6.40
C PHE A 549 -11.81 -23.21 7.10
N ALA A 550 -11.99 -24.12 8.05
CA ALA A 550 -10.89 -24.77 8.78
C ALA A 550 -10.00 -25.59 7.84
N GLU A 551 -10.59 -26.38 6.93
CA GLU A 551 -9.84 -27.17 5.95
C GLU A 551 -9.01 -26.31 4.99
N THR A 552 -9.59 -25.21 4.51
CA THR A 552 -8.92 -24.28 3.60
C THR A 552 -7.70 -23.64 4.27
N ASN A 553 -7.87 -23.17 5.51
CA ASN A 553 -6.77 -22.58 6.28
C ASN A 553 -5.73 -23.62 6.71
N ALA A 554 -6.15 -24.83 7.06
CA ALA A 554 -5.25 -25.93 7.40
C ALA A 554 -4.36 -26.32 6.23
N LYS A 555 -4.87 -26.33 4.99
CA LYS A 555 -4.05 -26.58 3.79
C LYS A 555 -2.92 -25.56 3.66
N ILE A 556 -3.22 -24.27 3.85
CA ILE A 556 -2.22 -23.19 3.82
C ILE A 556 -1.21 -23.38 4.95
N TYR A 557 -1.67 -23.75 6.14
CA TYR A 557 -0.81 -24.03 7.29
C TYR A 557 0.15 -25.22 7.01
N TYR A 558 -0.35 -26.32 6.45
CA TYR A 558 0.46 -27.51 6.14
C TYR A 558 1.54 -27.26 5.08
N GLU A 559 1.30 -26.34 4.14
CA GLU A 559 2.29 -25.93 3.14
C GLU A 559 3.42 -25.06 3.74
N SER A 560 3.20 -24.46 4.91
CA SER A 560 4.12 -23.45 5.50
C SER A 560 5.26 -23.99 6.38
N ALA A 561 5.45 -25.31 6.45
CA ALA A 561 6.56 -25.97 7.15
C ALA A 561 6.81 -25.50 8.60
N ILE A 562 5.78 -25.57 9.46
CA ILE A 562 5.93 -25.37 10.92
C ILE A 562 5.19 -26.49 11.69
N ASP A 563 5.85 -26.96 12.77
CA ASP A 563 5.43 -27.84 13.88
C ASP A 563 4.46 -29.01 13.58
N GLN A 564 4.95 -30.25 13.61
CA GLN A 564 4.15 -31.47 13.43
C GLN A 564 3.07 -31.63 14.51
N TYR A 565 3.33 -31.21 15.75
CA TYR A 565 2.36 -31.32 16.83
C TYR A 565 1.10 -30.49 16.54
N THR A 566 1.29 -29.22 16.16
CA THR A 566 0.17 -28.34 15.77
C THR A 566 -0.59 -28.89 14.56
N ARG A 567 0.08 -29.59 13.62
CA ARG A 567 -0.61 -30.24 12.49
C ARG A 567 -1.55 -31.34 12.96
N ASP A 568 -1.08 -32.20 13.86
CA ASP A 568 -1.87 -33.29 14.40
C ASP A 568 -3.07 -32.76 15.21
N GLU A 569 -2.86 -31.67 15.96
CA GLU A 569 -3.92 -30.98 16.70
C GLU A 569 -5.00 -30.38 15.77
N ILE A 570 -4.60 -29.69 14.69
CA ILE A 570 -5.52 -29.17 13.67
C ILE A 570 -6.28 -30.32 12.99
N GLY A 571 -5.59 -31.38 12.61
CA GLY A 571 -6.19 -32.56 12.00
C GLY A 571 -7.26 -33.20 12.90
N MET A 572 -6.94 -33.37 14.18
CA MET A 572 -7.88 -33.88 15.19
C MET A 572 -9.07 -32.94 15.41
N GLY A 573 -8.85 -31.62 15.43
CA GLY A 573 -9.92 -30.62 15.54
C GLY A 573 -10.91 -30.69 14.38
N ILE A 574 -10.42 -30.74 13.13
CA ILE A 574 -11.27 -30.87 11.94
C ILE A 574 -12.03 -32.20 11.94
N PHE A 575 -11.39 -33.29 12.38
CA PHE A 575 -12.08 -34.58 12.53
C PHE A 575 -13.25 -34.48 13.50
N LYS A 576 -13.05 -33.87 14.67
CA LYS A 576 -14.11 -33.65 15.67
C LYS A 576 -15.26 -32.79 15.12
N LEU A 577 -14.97 -31.74 14.35
CA LEU A 577 -16.02 -30.94 13.71
C LEU A 577 -16.93 -31.78 12.81
N LYS A 578 -16.33 -32.63 11.97
CA LYS A 578 -17.07 -33.49 11.03
C LYS A 578 -17.90 -34.52 11.77
N ASP A 579 -17.35 -35.11 12.83
CA ASP A 579 -18.08 -36.05 13.68
C ASP A 579 -19.29 -35.38 14.35
N GLU A 580 -19.09 -34.16 14.85
CA GLU A 580 -20.14 -33.36 15.47
C GLU A 580 -21.26 -32.99 14.48
N LEU A 581 -20.92 -32.54 13.27
CA LEU A 581 -21.90 -32.30 12.21
C LEU A 581 -22.69 -33.58 11.87
N ASN A 582 -22.02 -34.73 11.80
CA ASN A 582 -22.69 -36.01 11.54
C ASN A 582 -23.64 -36.39 12.68
N ARG A 583 -23.27 -36.14 13.94
CA ARG A 583 -24.16 -36.32 15.11
C ARG A 583 -25.41 -35.45 14.95
N MET A 584 -25.23 -34.14 14.76
CA MET A 584 -26.33 -33.19 14.58
C MET A 584 -27.26 -33.60 13.44
N ALA A 585 -26.68 -33.95 12.29
CA ALA A 585 -27.45 -34.30 11.11
C ALA A 585 -28.29 -35.57 11.30
N LYS A 586 -27.78 -36.57 12.02
CA LYS A 586 -28.53 -37.78 12.36
C LYS A 586 -29.64 -37.50 13.36
N THR A 587 -29.34 -36.76 14.43
CA THR A 587 -30.34 -36.38 15.44
C THR A 587 -31.49 -35.60 14.80
N TYR A 588 -31.16 -34.59 14.00
CA TYR A 588 -32.14 -33.79 13.26
C TYR A 588 -32.96 -34.64 12.28
N SER A 589 -32.29 -35.49 11.50
CA SER A 589 -32.94 -36.36 10.51
C SER A 589 -34.04 -37.21 11.16
N LYS A 590 -33.75 -37.88 12.28
CA LYS A 590 -34.74 -38.70 13.00
C LYS A 590 -35.95 -37.91 13.47
N ARG A 591 -35.76 -36.66 13.92
CA ARG A 591 -36.82 -35.81 14.46
C ARG A 591 -37.77 -35.27 13.39
N ILE A 592 -37.29 -35.07 12.16
CA ILE A 592 -38.10 -34.47 11.09
C ILE A 592 -38.92 -35.48 10.30
N LEU A 593 -38.65 -36.79 10.39
CA LEU A 593 -39.34 -37.80 9.58
C LEU A 593 -40.81 -37.91 9.98
N PHE A 594 -41.70 -37.86 8.98
CA PHE A 594 -43.14 -37.90 9.20
C PHE A 594 -43.80 -39.11 8.52
N THR A 595 -43.72 -39.19 7.19
CA THR A 595 -44.29 -40.31 6.42
C THR A 595 -43.49 -40.50 5.13
N LEU A 596 -43.23 -41.75 4.76
CA LEU A 596 -42.64 -42.12 3.48
C LEU A 596 -43.64 -42.91 2.66
N MET A 597 -43.81 -42.52 1.41
CA MET A 597 -44.67 -43.19 0.44
C MET A 597 -43.86 -43.59 -0.80
N LEU A 598 -44.10 -44.79 -1.31
CA LEU A 598 -43.62 -45.24 -2.60
C LEU A 598 -44.79 -45.34 -3.56
N ILE A 599 -44.68 -44.66 -4.70
CA ILE A 599 -45.72 -44.56 -5.71
C ILE A 599 -45.24 -45.30 -6.96
N HIS A 600 -46.08 -46.14 -7.54
CA HIS A 600 -45.79 -46.80 -8.79
C HIS A 600 -45.86 -45.80 -9.96
N LYS A 601 -44.78 -45.67 -10.75
CA LYS A 601 -44.70 -44.66 -11.81
C LYS A 601 -45.78 -44.78 -12.87
N THR A 602 -46.17 -46.00 -13.23
CA THR A 602 -47.08 -46.23 -14.35
C THR A 602 -48.54 -46.09 -13.95
N SER A 603 -48.91 -46.54 -12.75
CA SER A 603 -50.30 -46.52 -12.29
C SER A 603 -50.64 -45.37 -11.34
N GLY A 604 -49.64 -44.71 -10.74
CA GLY A 604 -49.85 -43.67 -9.72
C GLY A 604 -50.37 -44.20 -8.38
N LEU A 605 -50.44 -45.53 -8.20
CA LEU A 605 -50.90 -46.16 -6.96
C LEU A 605 -49.79 -46.21 -5.91
N SER A 606 -50.15 -46.05 -4.64
CA SER A 606 -49.22 -46.26 -3.52
C SER A 606 -48.88 -47.76 -3.42
N LEU A 607 -47.58 -48.08 -3.53
CA LEU A 607 -47.03 -49.42 -3.35
C LEU A 607 -46.77 -49.73 -1.88
N TYR A 608 -46.29 -48.73 -1.15
CA TYR A 608 -45.88 -48.88 0.24
C TYR A 608 -45.94 -47.53 0.96
N THR A 609 -46.47 -47.52 2.18
CA THR A 609 -46.50 -46.34 3.05
C THR A 609 -45.92 -46.72 4.41
N HIS A 610 -45.03 -45.90 4.94
CA HIS A 610 -44.49 -46.02 6.28
C HIS A 610 -44.70 -44.71 7.05
N HIS A 611 -45.29 -44.81 8.25
CA HIS A 611 -45.51 -43.68 9.13
C HIS A 611 -44.45 -43.68 10.23
N PHE A 612 -43.64 -42.63 10.29
CA PHE A 612 -42.64 -42.42 11.34
C PHE A 612 -43.25 -41.76 12.59
N SER A 613 -44.41 -41.11 12.44
CA SER A 613 -45.14 -40.44 13.51
C SER A 613 -46.57 -41.00 13.63
N GLU A 614 -47.24 -40.72 14.75
CA GLU A 614 -48.61 -41.17 15.02
C GLU A 614 -49.70 -40.44 14.20
N GLN A 615 -49.36 -39.38 13.45
CA GLN A 615 -50.34 -38.66 12.62
C GLN A 615 -50.59 -39.42 11.31
N GLU A 616 -51.84 -39.84 11.11
CA GLU A 616 -52.28 -40.52 9.89
C GLU A 616 -52.47 -39.53 8.74
N VAL A 617 -51.97 -39.92 7.57
CA VAL A 617 -52.09 -39.16 6.33
C VAL A 617 -52.70 -40.07 5.27
N ASP A 618 -53.73 -39.60 4.57
CA ASP A 618 -54.37 -40.37 3.49
C ASP A 618 -53.41 -40.51 2.30
N SER A 619 -52.85 -41.71 2.16
CA SER A 619 -51.85 -42.03 1.13
C SER A 619 -52.41 -41.98 -0.27
N ASP A 620 -53.69 -42.27 -0.47
CA ASP A 620 -54.29 -42.27 -1.81
C ASP A 620 -54.54 -40.84 -2.28
N LEU A 621 -54.99 -39.96 -1.37
CA LEU A 621 -55.16 -38.54 -1.65
C LEU A 621 -53.83 -37.87 -2.02
N ILE A 622 -52.77 -38.13 -1.25
CA ILE A 622 -51.44 -37.54 -1.51
C ILE A 622 -50.84 -38.10 -2.80
N SER A 623 -50.94 -39.41 -3.05
CA SER A 623 -50.41 -40.01 -4.28
C SER A 623 -51.08 -39.44 -5.53
N GLY A 624 -52.41 -39.31 -5.51
CA GLY A 624 -53.16 -38.70 -6.61
C GLY A 624 -52.80 -37.23 -6.83
N PHE A 625 -52.67 -36.46 -5.74
CA PHE A 625 -52.25 -35.06 -5.79
C PHE A 625 -50.84 -34.88 -6.37
N LEU A 626 -49.85 -35.64 -5.90
CA LEU A 626 -48.47 -35.55 -6.38
C LEU A 626 -48.36 -35.95 -7.86
N THR A 627 -49.08 -36.99 -8.27
CA THR A 627 -49.13 -37.42 -9.68
C THR A 627 -49.75 -36.34 -10.58
N ALA A 628 -50.82 -35.68 -10.11
CA ALA A 628 -51.47 -34.60 -10.84
C ALA A 628 -50.55 -33.38 -10.99
N ILE A 629 -49.85 -32.96 -9.93
CA ILE A 629 -48.91 -31.83 -10.02
C ILE A 629 -47.71 -32.15 -10.93
N GLN A 630 -47.17 -33.37 -10.88
CA GLN A 630 -46.08 -33.77 -11.78
C GLN A 630 -46.53 -33.71 -13.26
N SER A 631 -47.72 -34.22 -13.56
CA SER A 631 -48.30 -34.15 -14.92
C SER A 631 -48.48 -32.71 -15.38
N PHE A 632 -48.99 -31.83 -14.50
CA PHE A 632 -49.13 -30.40 -14.77
C PHE A 632 -47.77 -29.72 -15.03
N GLY A 633 -46.73 -30.06 -14.26
CA GLY A 633 -45.39 -29.52 -14.44
C GLY A 633 -44.81 -29.80 -15.83
N VAL A 634 -44.96 -31.03 -16.32
CA VAL A 634 -44.54 -31.44 -17.67
C VAL A 634 -45.33 -30.71 -18.76
N GLU A 635 -46.64 -30.55 -18.56
CA GLU A 635 -47.51 -29.85 -19.52
C GLU A 635 -47.16 -28.36 -19.66
N VAL A 636 -46.81 -27.69 -18.55
CA VAL A 636 -46.46 -26.26 -18.52
C VAL A 636 -45.06 -26.00 -19.07
N SER A 637 -44.07 -26.82 -18.70
CA SER A 637 -42.67 -26.57 -19.07
C SER A 637 -42.35 -26.99 -20.51
N LYS A 638 -43.18 -27.86 -21.12
CA LYS A 638 -42.94 -28.49 -22.44
C LYS A 638 -41.62 -29.29 -22.51
N GLU A 639 -40.97 -29.51 -21.37
CA GLU A 639 -39.77 -30.31 -21.20
C GLU A 639 -40.02 -31.33 -20.07
N GLU A 640 -39.23 -32.39 -20.01
CA GLU A 640 -39.38 -33.39 -18.95
C GLU A 640 -38.87 -32.82 -17.61
N THR A 641 -39.73 -32.08 -16.92
CA THR A 641 -39.43 -31.47 -15.63
C THR A 641 -40.08 -32.24 -14.49
N ARG A 642 -39.29 -32.58 -13.47
CA ARG A 642 -39.78 -33.28 -12.27
C ARG A 642 -39.67 -32.40 -11.04
N MET A 643 -40.72 -32.42 -10.22
CA MET A 643 -40.71 -31.78 -8.91
C MET A 643 -39.78 -32.58 -7.99
N LYS A 644 -38.85 -31.87 -7.33
CA LYS A 644 -37.94 -32.48 -6.35
C LYS A 644 -38.35 -32.23 -4.91
N ARG A 645 -38.97 -31.08 -4.64
CA ARG A 645 -39.39 -30.69 -3.30
C ARG A 645 -40.62 -29.81 -3.36
N LEU A 646 -41.51 -29.99 -2.38
CA LEU A 646 -42.70 -29.19 -2.16
C LEU A 646 -42.68 -28.69 -0.72
N SER A 647 -42.80 -27.37 -0.55
CA SER A 647 -42.75 -26.71 0.76
C SER A 647 -44.12 -26.14 1.09
N TYR A 648 -44.66 -26.53 2.25
CA TYR A 648 -45.88 -25.97 2.84
C TYR A 648 -45.57 -25.38 4.22
N GLU A 649 -46.50 -24.63 4.80
CA GLU A 649 -46.30 -23.93 6.08
C GLU A 649 -45.94 -24.85 7.26
N HIS A 650 -46.39 -26.11 7.24
CA HIS A 650 -46.16 -27.06 8.35
C HIS A 650 -45.37 -28.33 8.01
N PHE A 651 -45.11 -28.60 6.73
CA PHE A 651 -44.32 -29.76 6.30
C PHE A 651 -43.61 -29.51 4.97
N GLU A 652 -42.63 -30.35 4.69
CA GLU A 652 -41.93 -30.47 3.41
C GLU A 652 -42.20 -31.86 2.82
N ILE A 653 -42.24 -31.97 1.49
CA ILE A 653 -42.23 -33.26 0.78
C ILE A 653 -41.02 -33.28 -0.14
N GLU A 654 -40.11 -34.21 0.10
CA GLU A 654 -39.00 -34.51 -0.80
C GLU A 654 -39.33 -35.70 -1.70
N LEU A 655 -39.17 -35.50 -3.01
CA LEU A 655 -39.45 -36.51 -4.02
C LEU A 655 -38.14 -37.09 -4.56
N HIS A 656 -38.07 -38.41 -4.64
CA HIS A 656 -36.96 -39.13 -5.27
C HIS A 656 -37.46 -40.10 -6.33
N ASP A 657 -36.95 -39.94 -7.55
CA ASP A 657 -37.26 -40.79 -8.68
C ASP A 657 -36.40 -42.06 -8.70
N GLY A 658 -37.05 -43.21 -8.60
CA GLY A 658 -36.49 -44.50 -8.99
C GLY A 658 -36.70 -44.81 -10.48
N ALA A 659 -36.34 -46.00 -10.94
CA ALA A 659 -36.60 -46.45 -12.30
C ALA A 659 -38.09 -46.76 -12.53
N LEU A 660 -38.74 -47.36 -11.53
CA LEU A 660 -40.12 -47.86 -11.59
C LEU A 660 -41.04 -47.19 -10.56
N THR A 661 -40.46 -46.50 -9.59
CA THR A 661 -41.16 -45.92 -8.43
C THR A 661 -40.79 -44.45 -8.23
N VAL A 662 -41.66 -43.70 -7.55
CA VAL A 662 -41.37 -42.37 -7.00
C VAL A 662 -41.54 -42.46 -5.50
N ALA A 663 -40.51 -42.15 -4.74
CA ALA A 663 -40.65 -41.99 -3.30
C ALA A 663 -40.98 -40.55 -2.94
N ALA A 664 -41.94 -40.38 -2.03
CA ALA A 664 -42.31 -39.11 -1.43
C ALA A 664 -42.10 -39.20 0.08
N LEU A 665 -41.12 -38.45 0.57
CA LEU A 665 -40.81 -38.35 1.99
C LEU A 665 -41.33 -37.03 2.53
N THR A 666 -42.36 -37.11 3.36
CA THR A 666 -42.89 -35.98 4.10
C THR A 666 -42.09 -35.80 5.39
N THR A 667 -41.72 -34.54 5.69
CA THR A 667 -40.98 -34.17 6.89
C THR A 667 -41.54 -32.91 7.54
N SER A 668 -41.39 -32.76 8.86
CA SER A 668 -41.80 -31.57 9.61
C SER A 668 -40.81 -30.41 9.50
N GLY A 669 -39.57 -30.70 9.08
CA GLY A 669 -38.50 -29.74 8.80
C GLY A 669 -37.87 -29.95 7.43
N ILE A 670 -36.88 -29.13 7.10
CA ILE A 670 -36.18 -29.19 5.80
C ILE A 670 -35.31 -30.45 5.74
N PRO A 671 -35.49 -31.36 4.77
CA PRO A 671 -34.65 -32.55 4.65
C PRO A 671 -33.17 -32.18 4.47
N ASN A 672 -32.33 -32.70 5.37
CA ASN A 672 -30.89 -32.55 5.32
C ASN A 672 -30.25 -33.66 4.46
N ARG A 673 -28.93 -33.58 4.28
CA ARG A 673 -28.17 -34.53 3.45
C ARG A 673 -28.31 -35.98 3.92
N VAL A 674 -28.39 -36.24 5.22
CA VAL A 674 -28.55 -37.59 5.77
C VAL A 674 -29.90 -38.16 5.35
N THR A 675 -30.97 -37.39 5.53
CA THR A 675 -32.33 -37.76 5.11
C THR A 675 -32.40 -38.05 3.60
N SER A 676 -31.86 -37.17 2.76
CA SER A 676 -31.92 -37.35 1.31
C SER A 676 -31.10 -38.57 0.83
N ILE A 677 -29.96 -38.87 1.47
CA ILE A 677 -29.18 -40.08 1.17
C ILE A 677 -29.93 -41.33 1.59
N ALA A 678 -30.58 -41.32 2.76
CA ALA A 678 -31.39 -42.44 3.24
C ALA A 678 -32.54 -42.75 2.26
N LEU A 679 -33.26 -41.71 1.81
CA LEU A 679 -34.32 -41.82 0.80
C LEU A 679 -33.83 -42.42 -0.52
N GLN A 680 -32.71 -41.92 -1.05
CA GLN A 680 -32.11 -42.44 -2.27
C GLN A 680 -31.71 -43.91 -2.13
N LYS A 681 -31.04 -44.27 -1.03
CA LYS A 681 -30.64 -45.65 -0.76
C LYS A 681 -31.84 -46.57 -0.62
N PHE A 682 -32.90 -46.09 0.02
CA PHE A 682 -34.14 -46.84 0.19
C PHE A 682 -34.78 -47.15 -1.15
N VAL A 683 -34.95 -46.16 -2.03
CA VAL A 683 -35.53 -46.37 -3.37
C VAL A 683 -34.72 -47.39 -4.17
N LEU A 684 -33.40 -47.22 -4.22
CA LEU A 684 -32.51 -48.13 -4.94
C LEU A 684 -32.61 -49.57 -4.42
N ARG A 685 -32.62 -49.75 -3.10
CA ARG A 685 -32.69 -51.07 -2.46
C ARG A 685 -34.08 -51.70 -2.62
N PHE A 686 -35.14 -50.89 -2.50
CA PHE A 686 -36.52 -51.34 -2.68
C PHE A 686 -36.75 -51.84 -4.10
N GLU A 687 -36.37 -51.06 -5.12
CA GLU A 687 -36.53 -51.47 -6.52
C GLU A 687 -35.68 -52.68 -6.88
N ALA A 688 -34.46 -52.76 -6.36
CA ALA A 688 -33.60 -53.92 -6.58
C ALA A 688 -34.19 -55.20 -5.98
N PHE A 689 -34.80 -55.10 -4.78
CA PHE A 689 -35.35 -56.24 -4.06
C PHE A 689 -36.71 -56.69 -4.59
N PHE A 690 -37.58 -55.75 -5.01
CA PHE A 690 -38.95 -56.02 -5.46
C PHE A 690 -39.15 -55.85 -6.97
N LYS A 691 -38.08 -55.89 -7.77
CA LYS A 691 -38.13 -55.53 -9.20
C LYS A 691 -39.25 -56.23 -9.96
N GLU A 692 -39.35 -57.56 -9.84
CA GLU A 692 -40.34 -58.36 -10.56
C GLU A 692 -41.77 -58.00 -10.12
N GLN A 693 -41.99 -57.84 -8.81
CA GLN A 693 -43.28 -57.49 -8.22
C GLN A 693 -43.77 -56.10 -8.64
N ILE A 694 -42.83 -55.16 -8.85
CA ILE A 694 -43.14 -53.80 -9.32
C ILE A 694 -43.47 -53.82 -10.82
N GLU A 695 -42.67 -54.52 -11.65
CA GLU A 695 -42.89 -54.60 -13.10
C GLU A 695 -44.22 -55.28 -13.46
N THR A 696 -44.65 -56.28 -12.69
CA THR A 696 -45.93 -56.97 -12.88
C THR A 696 -47.03 -56.49 -11.93
N PHE A 697 -46.93 -55.27 -11.40
CA PHE A 697 -47.85 -54.79 -10.37
C PHE A 697 -49.30 -54.67 -10.88
N THR A 698 -50.21 -55.45 -10.28
CA THR A 698 -51.65 -55.45 -10.59
C THR A 698 -52.52 -54.85 -9.48
N GLY A 699 -51.93 -54.17 -8.49
CA GLY A 699 -52.65 -53.57 -7.37
C GLY A 699 -52.53 -54.27 -6.01
N ASN A 700 -51.85 -55.44 -5.92
CA ASN A 700 -51.65 -56.11 -4.63
C ASN A 700 -50.45 -55.53 -3.87
N VAL A 701 -50.69 -54.62 -2.92
CA VAL A 701 -49.64 -53.97 -2.10
C VAL A 701 -49.04 -54.87 -1.01
N SER A 702 -49.70 -55.99 -0.67
CA SER A 702 -49.25 -56.86 0.42
C SER A 702 -47.92 -57.57 0.17
N GLN A 703 -47.44 -57.58 -1.07
CA GLN A 703 -46.15 -58.15 -1.44
C GLN A 703 -44.94 -57.32 -0.99
N PHE A 704 -45.16 -56.09 -0.48
CA PHE A 704 -44.09 -55.16 -0.10
C PHE A 704 -43.85 -55.02 1.41
N HIS A 705 -44.50 -55.84 2.26
CA HIS A 705 -44.41 -55.70 3.73
C HIS A 705 -42.99 -55.80 4.30
N SER A 706 -42.10 -56.60 3.68
CA SER A 706 -40.71 -56.73 4.14
C SER A 706 -39.84 -55.49 3.92
N ALA A 707 -40.38 -54.44 3.26
CA ALA A 707 -39.72 -53.16 3.17
C ALA A 707 -39.50 -52.47 4.52
N ALA A 708 -40.26 -52.85 5.57
CA ALA A 708 -40.10 -52.31 6.92
C ALA A 708 -38.68 -52.49 7.47
N GLU A 709 -38.03 -53.63 7.19
CA GLU A 709 -36.64 -53.89 7.62
C GLU A 709 -35.65 -52.90 6.99
N MET A 710 -35.91 -52.48 5.74
CA MET A 710 -35.07 -51.48 5.06
C MET A 710 -35.23 -50.08 5.66
N ILE A 711 -36.42 -49.77 6.20
CA ILE A 711 -36.67 -48.50 6.88
C ILE A 711 -35.87 -48.44 8.17
N GLU A 712 -35.94 -49.48 8.99
CA GLU A 712 -35.20 -49.56 10.26
C GLU A 712 -33.69 -49.39 10.04
N GLU A 713 -33.12 -50.01 9.00
CA GLU A 713 -31.68 -49.93 8.75
C GLU A 713 -31.22 -48.57 8.21
N LEU A 714 -32.05 -47.88 7.42
CA LEU A 714 -31.64 -46.69 6.67
C LEU A 714 -32.02 -45.37 7.34
N PHE A 715 -33.12 -45.34 8.11
CA PHE A 715 -33.67 -44.12 8.69
C PHE A 715 -33.61 -44.09 10.22
N LEU A 716 -33.59 -45.25 10.90
CA LEU A 716 -33.62 -45.37 12.36
C LEU A 716 -32.25 -45.82 12.91
#